data_AF-A0A522UEH6-F1
#
_entry.id   AF-A0A522UEH6-F1
#
_cell.length_a   1.000
_cell.length_b   1.000
_cell.length_c   1.000
_cell.angle_alpha   90.00
_cell.angle_beta   90.00
_cell.angle_gamma   90.00
#
_symmetry.space_group_name_H-M   'P 1'
#
loop_
_entity.id
_entity.type
_entity.pdbx_description
1 polymer ?
#
loop_
_entity_poly.entity_id
_entity_poly.type
_entity_poly.pdbx_seq_one_letter_code
_entity_poly.pdbx_strand_id
1 'polypeptide(L)'
;MNMTHSTKNKGEDSLVTADVLLPTDILEEIRGFFPVDGTKGKTTYGILSVKINEISAEEKEVIYEGKNKFSRIVNIHEDSYSREEVIFYTYLLLHSQDDLWSIFNSSPSARDKSNLSDFCHDFFSKAKDYTYKGDRGEFSNKRIFEMFLYCSVKTGEEYDLPPFEEYWRIFTSRDVLLPTTYELLFANENNSIRKEAVAQKAFAHQRDFTYLRYLLEQLFSRRDFKGYIDLYLPNADIITFPWQFTLYCNLIESYLALKDFEALKKNLVKEGVRTDFGGYYGREFFEGIATYFEGKYSDAEISFKQAVLLDVEGRDLTRCTTIFYISSLLKQKKNDEARAHIFDLKPREPHVENYDLENFGYKEIEKEVIKELKKLDVSDDPKNTLEFYEASLLYSESWHYFDKDTALLLVKKLKEVRGYENDYTYNYFLSEGYVKLSAYDKAYYTMLKSIACQKEDVYPSYSAEISKTSYDLQVGLIGFIRKQILLSGGSKAFTSLAENELQNVINHWWEEKKYTLLIELCNLIIEYGSLDYFGNYLFEFAYSFKEAGEIDEAKDYYELYIQKKGENSSVLNNLAIIYEQVGNLKKAKELIKKAYDLSDKNDGVINRNRKRLIDDSKSKKTPSIPEKKTSEDTHLTADFLEYDPEYGKLLYRGREQMVRSSKMMPIVLKELFEKPENTKNAVDLLEKLGMDTTTSNRSMLDCIRQINKKIKNLGAKDDPFAYRSDKVLTKETYIPLLRIKVSKVESK
;
A
#
# COMPACT_ATOMS: atom_id res chain seq x y z
N MET A 1 20.97 -40.43 -19.60
CA MET A 1 20.96 -41.78 -20.23
C MET A 1 19.62 -41.92 -20.93
N ASN A 2 19.68 -42.21 -22.23
CA ASN A 2 18.59 -42.51 -23.17
C ASN A 2 17.52 -41.45 -23.47
N MET A 3 17.81 -40.70 -24.54
CA MET A 3 16.81 -40.25 -25.51
C MET A 3 16.19 -41.46 -26.21
N THR A 4 14.88 -41.42 -26.45
CA THR A 4 14.24 -42.17 -27.53
C THR A 4 13.39 -41.22 -28.35
N HIS A 5 13.77 -41.06 -29.62
CA HIS A 5 12.95 -40.48 -30.66
C HIS A 5 11.73 -41.38 -30.92
N SER A 6 10.54 -40.81 -30.86
CA SER A 6 9.35 -41.37 -31.50
C SER A 6 8.99 -40.54 -32.73
N THR A 7 8.80 -41.24 -33.84
CA THR A 7 8.46 -40.76 -35.18
C THR A 7 7.10 -40.08 -35.21
N LYS A 8 7.04 -38.84 -35.71
CA LYS A 8 5.80 -38.14 -36.06
C LYS A 8 5.05 -38.90 -37.17
N ASN A 9 3.89 -39.47 -36.85
CA ASN A 9 2.84 -39.74 -37.83
C ASN A 9 2.22 -38.40 -38.25
N LYS A 10 2.31 -38.07 -39.54
CA LYS A 10 1.50 -37.02 -40.17
C LYS A 10 0.14 -37.62 -40.47
N GLY A 11 -0.92 -37.16 -39.81
CA GLY A 11 -2.30 -37.61 -40.08
C GLY A 11 -3.32 -37.42 -38.95
N GLU A 12 -2.91 -37.05 -37.74
CA GLU A 12 -3.80 -36.58 -36.68
C GLU A 12 -3.41 -35.14 -36.34
N ASP A 13 -4.05 -34.18 -37.02
CA ASP A 13 -3.98 -32.77 -36.69
C ASP A 13 -4.58 -32.52 -35.29
N SER A 14 -4.14 -31.45 -34.65
CA SER A 14 -4.18 -31.18 -33.22
C SER A 14 -5.58 -31.13 -32.58
N LEU A 15 -6.02 -32.25 -32.02
CA LEU A 15 -7.19 -32.31 -31.14
C LEU A 15 -6.83 -31.78 -29.74
N VAL A 16 -7.42 -30.65 -29.34
CA VAL A 16 -7.34 -30.17 -27.94
C VAL A 16 -8.45 -30.82 -27.13
N THR A 17 -8.10 -31.42 -26.00
CA THR A 17 -9.06 -32.03 -25.06
C THR A 17 -9.20 -31.13 -23.84
N ALA A 18 -10.43 -30.79 -23.44
CA ALA A 18 -10.73 -30.06 -22.21
C ALA A 18 -11.62 -30.92 -21.31
N ASP A 19 -11.17 -31.13 -20.06
CA ASP A 19 -11.96 -31.80 -19.03
C ASP A 19 -12.76 -30.77 -18.23
N VAL A 20 -14.07 -30.95 -18.20
CA VAL A 20 -15.00 -29.98 -17.66
C VAL A 20 -15.74 -30.58 -16.45
N LEU A 21 -15.52 -30.02 -15.26
CA LEU A 21 -16.22 -30.44 -14.05
C LEU A 21 -17.62 -29.79 -14.01
N LEU A 22 -18.67 -30.60 -13.92
CA LEU A 22 -20.08 -30.17 -13.98
C LEU A 22 -20.88 -30.79 -12.84
N PRO A 23 -21.79 -30.05 -12.18
CA PRO A 23 -22.76 -30.64 -11.27
C PRO A 23 -23.53 -31.80 -11.91
N THR A 24 -23.80 -32.85 -11.14
CA THR A 24 -24.36 -34.11 -11.66
C THR A 24 -25.78 -33.95 -12.22
N ASP A 25 -26.55 -33.01 -11.72
CA ASP A 25 -27.86 -32.63 -12.27
C ASP A 25 -27.74 -31.99 -13.66
N ILE A 26 -26.71 -31.17 -13.91
CA ILE A 26 -26.44 -30.66 -15.27
C ILE A 26 -26.06 -31.80 -16.20
N LEU A 27 -25.17 -32.69 -15.73
CA LEU A 27 -24.75 -33.84 -16.52
C LEU A 27 -25.93 -34.72 -16.94
N GLU A 28 -26.92 -34.90 -16.06
CA GLU A 28 -28.17 -35.58 -16.39
C GLU A 28 -29.08 -34.76 -17.33
N GLU A 29 -29.18 -33.44 -17.14
CA GLU A 29 -29.97 -32.55 -18.02
C GLU A 29 -29.42 -32.54 -19.47
N ILE A 30 -28.09 -32.61 -19.63
CA ILE A 30 -27.44 -32.65 -20.94
C ILE A 30 -27.20 -34.08 -21.46
N ARG A 31 -27.55 -35.12 -20.69
CA ARG A 31 -27.30 -36.53 -21.04
C ARG A 31 -28.01 -36.98 -22.32
N GLY A 32 -29.13 -36.33 -22.65
CA GLY A 32 -29.83 -36.55 -23.91
C GLY A 32 -29.09 -36.00 -25.14
N PHE A 33 -28.14 -35.08 -24.92
CA PHE A 33 -27.37 -34.41 -25.97
C PHE A 33 -25.94 -34.92 -26.07
N PHE A 34 -25.36 -35.36 -24.94
CA PHE A 34 -24.02 -35.93 -24.87
C PHE A 34 -24.08 -37.29 -24.16
N PRO A 35 -23.46 -38.34 -24.73
CA PRO A 35 -23.38 -39.64 -24.07
C PRO A 35 -22.43 -39.53 -22.87
N VAL A 36 -22.98 -39.18 -21.70
CA VAL A 36 -22.26 -39.21 -20.42
C VAL A 36 -22.35 -40.64 -19.89
N ASP A 37 -21.21 -41.35 -19.80
CA ASP A 37 -21.15 -42.64 -19.13
C ASP A 37 -21.50 -42.42 -17.66
N GLY A 38 -22.56 -43.10 -17.20
CA GLY A 38 -23.24 -42.80 -15.94
C GLY A 38 -22.30 -42.54 -14.77
N THR A 39 -22.61 -41.49 -14.01
CA THR A 39 -21.85 -41.00 -12.84
C THR A 39 -21.66 -42.11 -11.80
N LYS A 40 -20.60 -42.90 -11.92
CA LYS A 40 -20.20 -43.87 -10.89
C LYS A 40 -19.37 -43.16 -9.82
N GLY A 41 -20.03 -42.33 -9.02
CA GLY A 41 -19.45 -41.67 -7.85
C GLY A 41 -20.49 -40.88 -7.06
N LYS A 42 -20.40 -40.89 -5.72
CA LYS A 42 -21.21 -40.05 -4.81
C LYS A 42 -20.69 -38.61 -4.75
N THR A 43 -20.23 -38.05 -5.86
CA THR A 43 -19.76 -36.66 -5.93
C THR A 43 -20.88 -35.79 -6.50
N THR A 44 -21.04 -34.58 -5.97
CA THR A 44 -21.99 -33.58 -6.48
C THR A 44 -21.64 -33.07 -7.88
N TYR A 45 -20.45 -33.44 -8.38
CA TYR A 45 -19.92 -33.05 -9.68
C TYR A 45 -19.38 -34.28 -10.43
N GLY A 46 -19.47 -34.31 -11.76
CA GLY A 46 -18.81 -35.25 -12.66
C GLY A 46 -17.97 -34.54 -13.73
N ILE A 47 -17.16 -35.30 -14.47
CA ILE A 47 -16.26 -34.76 -15.50
C ILE A 47 -16.83 -35.06 -16.90
N LEU A 48 -16.93 -34.03 -17.74
CA LEU A 48 -17.21 -34.12 -19.16
C LEU A 48 -15.93 -33.79 -19.95
N SER A 49 -15.34 -34.79 -20.60
CA SER A 49 -14.20 -34.58 -21.49
C SER A 49 -14.67 -34.21 -22.90
N VAL A 50 -14.25 -33.04 -23.39
CA VAL A 50 -14.61 -32.54 -24.73
C VAL A 50 -13.36 -32.49 -25.59
N LYS A 51 -13.41 -33.10 -26.79
CA LYS A 51 -12.37 -32.98 -27.81
C LYS A 51 -12.85 -32.01 -28.89
N ILE A 52 -12.00 -31.07 -29.30
CA ILE A 52 -12.31 -30.05 -30.31
C ILE A 52 -11.31 -30.17 -31.47
N ASN A 53 -11.82 -30.30 -32.70
CA ASN A 53 -11.03 -30.21 -33.93
C ASN A 53 -10.94 -28.75 -34.42
N GLU A 54 -9.86 -28.45 -35.14
CA GLU A 54 -9.46 -27.12 -35.61
C GLU A 54 -10.61 -26.26 -36.16
N ILE A 55 -10.73 -25.02 -35.70
CA ILE A 55 -11.73 -24.05 -36.16
C ILE A 55 -11.18 -23.34 -37.41
N SER A 56 -11.66 -23.69 -38.61
CA SER A 56 -11.24 -23.00 -39.84
C SER A 56 -11.84 -21.59 -39.93
N ALA A 57 -11.17 -20.67 -40.63
CA ALA A 57 -11.62 -19.29 -40.77
C ALA A 57 -12.90 -19.13 -41.64
N GLU A 58 -13.21 -20.14 -42.46
CA GLU A 58 -14.33 -20.10 -43.42
C GLU A 58 -15.51 -20.98 -42.98
N GLU A 59 -15.26 -22.03 -42.20
CA GLU A 59 -16.29 -22.88 -41.58
C GLU A 59 -15.81 -23.25 -40.16
N LYS A 60 -16.50 -22.72 -39.14
CA LYS A 60 -16.16 -22.98 -37.74
C LYS A 60 -16.96 -24.18 -37.24
N GLU A 61 -16.45 -25.39 -37.40
CA GLU A 61 -17.10 -26.61 -36.90
C GLU A 61 -16.54 -27.02 -35.53
N VAL A 62 -17.39 -27.47 -34.61
CA VAL A 62 -16.96 -28.15 -33.36
C VAL A 62 -17.36 -29.61 -33.46
N ILE A 63 -16.42 -30.50 -33.77
CA ILE A 63 -16.67 -31.95 -33.82
C ILE A 63 -16.38 -32.56 -32.44
N TYR A 64 -17.44 -33.03 -31.78
CA TYR A 64 -17.32 -33.89 -30.60
C TYR A 64 -17.13 -35.35 -31.02
N GLU A 65 -16.23 -36.08 -30.34
CA GLU A 65 -16.18 -37.55 -30.41
C GLU A 65 -16.27 -38.14 -29.00
N GLY A 66 -17.46 -38.65 -28.65
CA GLY A 66 -17.60 -39.56 -27.51
C GLY A 66 -17.05 -40.95 -27.83
N LYS A 67 -16.78 -41.77 -26.80
CA LYS A 67 -16.28 -43.17 -26.97
C LYS A 67 -17.13 -44.03 -27.92
N ASN A 68 -18.37 -43.64 -28.21
CA ASN A 68 -19.31 -44.34 -29.11
C ASN A 68 -19.46 -43.70 -30.51
N LYS A 69 -18.50 -42.91 -30.99
CA LYS A 69 -18.45 -42.35 -32.37
C LYS A 69 -19.75 -41.64 -32.81
N PHE A 70 -20.25 -40.73 -31.99
CA PHE A 70 -21.21 -39.72 -32.44
C PHE A 70 -20.45 -38.44 -32.72
N SER A 71 -20.42 -38.02 -33.99
CA SER A 71 -19.96 -36.69 -34.41
C SER A 71 -21.17 -35.83 -34.75
N ARG A 72 -21.17 -34.58 -34.28
CA ARG A 72 -22.15 -33.58 -34.66
C ARG A 72 -21.40 -32.32 -35.10
N ILE A 73 -21.80 -31.80 -36.24
CA ILE A 73 -21.27 -30.55 -36.80
C ILE A 73 -22.20 -29.44 -36.34
N VAL A 74 -21.63 -28.35 -35.83
CA VAL A 74 -22.41 -27.17 -35.44
C VAL A 74 -21.91 -25.96 -36.21
N ASN A 75 -22.83 -25.33 -36.94
CA ASN A 75 -22.56 -24.20 -37.82
C ASN A 75 -22.90 -22.90 -37.08
N ILE A 76 -21.89 -22.07 -36.79
CA ILE A 76 -21.97 -20.98 -35.79
C ILE A 76 -22.58 -19.70 -36.37
N HIS A 77 -23.14 -19.73 -37.58
CA HIS A 77 -23.73 -18.56 -38.25
C HIS A 77 -25.21 -18.71 -38.62
N GLU A 78 -25.88 -19.79 -38.21
CA GLU A 78 -27.34 -19.90 -38.40
C GLU A 78 -28.09 -19.10 -37.32
N ASP A 79 -29.16 -18.41 -37.73
CA ASP A 79 -29.99 -17.51 -36.89
C ASP A 79 -30.78 -18.23 -35.77
N SER A 80 -30.61 -19.54 -35.61
CA SER A 80 -31.36 -20.34 -34.64
C SER A 80 -30.49 -21.41 -33.98
N TYR A 81 -29.79 -21.05 -32.92
CA TYR A 81 -29.31 -22.06 -31.97
C TYR A 81 -30.50 -22.66 -31.22
N SER A 82 -30.49 -23.98 -31.01
CA SER A 82 -31.39 -24.54 -30.01
C SER A 82 -30.97 -24.08 -28.61
N ARG A 83 -31.94 -24.05 -27.70
CA ARG A 83 -31.78 -23.60 -26.33
C ARG A 83 -30.66 -24.37 -25.59
N GLU A 84 -30.51 -25.65 -25.90
CA GLU A 84 -29.57 -26.56 -25.27
C GLU A 84 -28.15 -26.39 -25.85
N GLU A 85 -28.04 -26.01 -27.13
CA GLU A 85 -26.77 -25.64 -27.76
C GLU A 85 -26.21 -24.35 -27.16
N VAL A 86 -27.06 -23.33 -26.93
CA VAL A 86 -26.67 -22.08 -26.26
C VAL A 86 -26.07 -22.37 -24.87
N ILE A 87 -26.76 -23.16 -24.04
CA ILE A 87 -26.29 -23.54 -22.70
C ILE A 87 -24.96 -24.31 -22.77
N PHE A 88 -24.84 -25.25 -23.69
CA PHE A 88 -23.64 -26.07 -23.81
C PHE A 88 -22.41 -25.25 -24.25
N TYR A 89 -22.56 -24.41 -25.28
CA TYR A 89 -21.43 -23.65 -25.83
C TYR A 89 -20.94 -22.57 -24.87
N THR A 90 -21.84 -21.84 -24.22
CA THR A 90 -21.43 -20.84 -23.21
C THR A 90 -20.63 -21.49 -22.08
N TYR A 91 -21.00 -22.70 -21.64
CA TYR A 91 -20.27 -23.36 -20.54
C TYR A 91 -18.86 -23.80 -20.97
N LEU A 92 -18.74 -24.33 -22.18
CA LEU A 92 -17.47 -24.76 -22.80
C LEU A 92 -16.47 -23.60 -22.96
N LEU A 93 -16.94 -22.45 -23.45
CA LEU A 93 -16.13 -21.25 -23.67
C LEU A 93 -15.62 -20.62 -22.37
N LEU A 94 -16.36 -20.80 -21.29
CA LEU A 94 -16.09 -20.22 -19.98
C LEU A 94 -15.09 -21.01 -19.14
N HIS A 95 -14.86 -22.28 -19.50
CA HIS A 95 -14.03 -23.23 -18.76
C HIS A 95 -12.82 -23.74 -19.56
N SER A 96 -12.61 -23.29 -20.80
CA SER A 96 -11.32 -23.44 -21.49
C SER A 96 -10.27 -22.53 -20.85
N GLN A 97 -9.77 -22.91 -19.68
CA GLN A 97 -8.79 -22.14 -18.89
C GLN A 97 -7.32 -22.36 -19.29
N ASP A 98 -7.02 -23.05 -20.40
CA ASP A 98 -5.64 -23.10 -20.87
C ASP A 98 -5.31 -21.89 -21.75
N ASP A 99 -4.28 -21.13 -21.35
CA ASP A 99 -3.57 -20.11 -22.14
C ASP A 99 -3.12 -20.61 -23.53
N LEU A 100 -3.25 -21.91 -23.84
CA LEU A 100 -3.02 -22.51 -25.15
C LEU A 100 -4.04 -22.14 -26.22
N TRP A 101 -5.17 -21.49 -25.89
CA TRP A 101 -6.04 -20.85 -26.90
C TRP A 101 -5.46 -19.54 -27.46
N SER A 102 -4.26 -19.12 -27.04
CA SER A 102 -3.53 -17.99 -27.62
C SER A 102 -2.94 -18.23 -29.03
N ILE A 103 -3.41 -19.23 -29.79
CA ILE A 103 -2.86 -19.58 -31.12
C ILE A 103 -3.05 -18.45 -32.17
N PHE A 104 -3.78 -17.37 -31.86
CA PHE A 104 -3.99 -16.27 -32.81
C PHE A 104 -3.01 -15.09 -32.73
N ASN A 105 -1.87 -15.22 -32.05
CA ASN A 105 -0.73 -14.29 -32.19
C ASN A 105 0.14 -14.58 -33.43
N SER A 106 -0.49 -14.77 -34.59
CA SER A 106 0.21 -14.76 -35.88
C SER A 106 -0.27 -13.59 -36.77
N SER A 107 0.71 -12.74 -37.07
CA SER A 107 0.78 -11.61 -38.02
C SER A 107 -0.20 -10.42 -37.88
N PRO A 108 0.30 -9.16 -37.82
CA PRO A 108 -0.50 -7.93 -37.76
C PRO A 108 -1.33 -7.58 -39.02
N SER A 109 -1.39 -8.42 -40.04
CA SER A 109 -1.85 -8.01 -41.38
C SER A 109 -3.21 -8.55 -41.84
N ALA A 110 -3.98 -9.26 -41.00
CA ALA A 110 -5.35 -9.67 -41.35
C ALA A 110 -6.35 -8.83 -40.56
N ARG A 111 -7.03 -7.89 -41.25
CA ARG A 111 -7.99 -6.94 -40.67
C ARG A 111 -9.40 -7.51 -40.45
N ASP A 112 -9.62 -8.79 -40.71
CA ASP A 112 -10.86 -9.47 -40.39
C ASP A 112 -10.57 -10.60 -39.39
N LYS A 113 -10.67 -10.28 -38.09
CA LYS A 113 -10.65 -11.29 -37.02
C LYS A 113 -11.75 -10.93 -36.03
N SER A 114 -12.83 -11.71 -36.04
CA SER A 114 -13.80 -11.77 -34.95
C SER A 114 -13.04 -12.22 -33.70
N ASN A 115 -12.77 -11.32 -32.76
CA ASN A 115 -12.12 -11.71 -31.51
C ASN A 115 -13.12 -12.51 -30.68
N LEU A 116 -12.65 -13.40 -29.80
CA LEU A 116 -13.48 -14.13 -28.84
C LEU A 116 -14.44 -13.19 -28.07
N SER A 117 -14.00 -11.94 -27.85
CA SER A 117 -14.82 -10.84 -27.31
C SER A 117 -16.01 -10.46 -28.19
N ASP A 118 -15.85 -10.33 -29.52
CA ASP A 118 -16.96 -10.04 -30.44
C ASP A 118 -17.96 -11.19 -30.52
N PHE A 119 -17.45 -12.43 -30.44
CA PHE A 119 -18.27 -13.63 -30.41
C PHE A 119 -19.05 -13.76 -29.09
N CYS A 120 -18.39 -13.58 -27.95
CA CYS A 120 -19.05 -13.45 -26.66
C CYS A 120 -20.10 -12.34 -26.72
N HIS A 121 -19.77 -11.17 -27.27
CA HIS A 121 -20.68 -10.04 -27.36
C HIS A 121 -21.90 -10.28 -28.27
N ASP A 122 -21.73 -10.89 -29.45
CA ASP A 122 -22.84 -11.27 -30.35
C ASP A 122 -23.73 -12.35 -29.71
N PHE A 123 -23.11 -13.36 -29.10
CA PHE A 123 -23.81 -14.41 -28.39
C PHE A 123 -24.58 -13.87 -27.17
N PHE A 124 -23.99 -12.96 -26.39
CA PHE A 124 -24.67 -12.28 -25.27
C PHE A 124 -25.78 -11.35 -25.74
N SER A 125 -25.60 -10.66 -26.86
CA SER A 125 -26.63 -9.81 -27.46
C SER A 125 -27.83 -10.65 -27.89
N LYS A 126 -27.60 -11.83 -28.49
CA LYS A 126 -28.64 -12.80 -28.86
C LYS A 126 -29.32 -13.42 -27.63
N ALA A 127 -28.57 -13.78 -26.59
CA ALA A 127 -29.14 -14.27 -25.33
C ALA A 127 -30.00 -13.20 -24.62
N LYS A 128 -29.56 -11.93 -24.64
CA LYS A 128 -30.31 -10.76 -24.16
C LYS A 128 -31.60 -10.54 -24.95
N ASP A 129 -31.54 -10.68 -26.27
CA ASP A 129 -32.72 -10.55 -27.13
C ASP A 129 -33.76 -11.66 -26.88
N TYR A 130 -33.30 -12.88 -26.57
CA TYR A 130 -34.16 -13.98 -26.14
C TYR A 130 -34.76 -13.78 -24.74
N THR A 131 -34.02 -13.22 -23.78
CA THR A 131 -34.53 -12.93 -22.43
C THR A 131 -35.51 -11.76 -22.39
N TYR A 132 -35.42 -10.82 -23.33
CA TYR A 132 -36.40 -9.74 -23.49
C TYR A 132 -37.69 -10.18 -24.20
N LYS A 133 -37.62 -11.20 -25.07
CA LYS A 133 -38.77 -11.69 -25.87
C LYS A 133 -39.52 -12.87 -25.23
N GLY A 134 -38.90 -13.63 -24.32
CA GLY A 134 -39.52 -14.73 -23.58
C GLY A 134 -40.18 -14.31 -22.26
N ASP A 135 -41.19 -15.07 -21.82
CA ASP A 135 -41.84 -14.87 -20.52
C ASP A 135 -40.81 -15.02 -19.38
N ARG A 136 -40.51 -13.94 -18.66
CA ARG A 136 -39.44 -13.87 -17.63
C ARG A 136 -39.56 -14.94 -16.54
N GLY A 137 -40.74 -15.54 -16.36
CA GLY A 137 -40.98 -16.65 -15.44
C GLY A 137 -40.28 -17.95 -15.83
N GLU A 138 -40.00 -18.19 -17.11
CA GLU A 138 -39.35 -19.42 -17.56
C GLU A 138 -37.83 -19.44 -17.33
N PHE A 139 -37.17 -18.27 -17.29
CA PHE A 139 -35.71 -18.16 -17.24
C PHE A 139 -35.12 -18.19 -15.84
N SER A 140 -35.84 -17.69 -14.81
CA SER A 140 -35.38 -17.78 -13.42
C SER A 140 -35.28 -19.19 -12.87
N ASN A 141 -35.85 -20.16 -13.57
CA ASN A 141 -35.75 -21.58 -13.24
C ASN A 141 -34.60 -22.28 -13.99
N LYS A 142 -33.80 -21.61 -14.84
CA LYS A 142 -32.81 -22.22 -15.76
C LYS A 142 -31.39 -21.66 -15.53
N ARG A 143 -30.33 -22.49 -15.72
CA ARG A 143 -28.90 -22.15 -15.45
C ARG A 143 -28.31 -21.06 -16.35
N ILE A 144 -29.01 -20.65 -17.41
CA ILE A 144 -28.58 -19.59 -18.35
C ILE A 144 -28.24 -18.28 -17.61
N PHE A 145 -28.99 -17.94 -16.57
CA PHE A 145 -28.74 -16.74 -15.77
C PHE A 145 -27.45 -16.83 -14.94
N GLU A 146 -27.19 -17.98 -14.31
CA GLU A 146 -25.94 -18.21 -13.54
C GLU A 146 -24.70 -18.10 -14.45
N MET A 147 -24.84 -18.51 -15.71
CA MET A 147 -23.78 -18.42 -16.70
C MET A 147 -23.55 -16.97 -17.16
N PHE A 148 -24.61 -16.19 -17.37
CA PHE A 148 -24.52 -14.76 -17.65
C PHE A 148 -23.76 -14.01 -16.54
N LEU A 149 -24.07 -14.33 -15.28
CA LEU A 149 -23.36 -13.82 -14.10
C LEU A 149 -21.86 -14.11 -14.14
N TYR A 150 -21.50 -15.37 -14.41
CA TYR A 150 -20.10 -15.80 -14.45
C TYR A 150 -19.31 -15.04 -15.51
N CYS A 151 -19.90 -14.80 -16.68
CA CYS A 151 -19.27 -14.04 -17.76
C CYS A 151 -18.99 -12.59 -17.36
N SER A 152 -19.95 -11.92 -16.72
CA SER A 152 -19.78 -10.54 -16.26
C SER A 152 -18.60 -10.42 -15.29
N VAL A 153 -18.44 -11.37 -14.36
CA VAL A 153 -17.30 -11.39 -13.42
C VAL A 153 -15.97 -11.62 -14.12
N LYS A 154 -15.91 -12.61 -15.02
CA LYS A 154 -14.65 -12.99 -15.66
C LYS A 154 -14.16 -11.96 -16.67
N THR A 155 -15.07 -11.24 -17.32
CA THR A 155 -14.72 -10.21 -18.32
C THR A 155 -14.51 -8.83 -17.70
N GLY A 156 -14.98 -8.59 -16.48
CA GLY A 156 -14.94 -7.27 -15.85
C GLY A 156 -15.85 -6.24 -16.53
N GLU A 157 -16.70 -6.67 -17.46
CA GLU A 157 -17.71 -5.84 -18.10
C GLU A 157 -18.95 -5.78 -17.17
N GLU A 158 -19.28 -4.58 -16.71
CA GLU A 158 -20.57 -4.28 -16.08
C GLU A 158 -21.65 -4.38 -17.14
N TYR A 159 -22.18 -5.58 -17.34
CA TYR A 159 -23.48 -5.72 -17.99
C TYR A 159 -24.55 -5.14 -17.06
N ASP A 160 -25.65 -4.62 -17.62
CA ASP A 160 -26.84 -4.24 -16.83
C ASP A 160 -27.34 -5.48 -16.05
N LEU A 161 -26.79 -5.67 -14.86
CA LEU A 161 -27.13 -6.79 -14.01
C LEU A 161 -28.61 -6.65 -13.67
N PRO A 162 -29.39 -7.74 -13.73
CA PRO A 162 -30.77 -7.72 -13.29
C PRO A 162 -30.88 -7.20 -11.84
N PRO A 163 -32.05 -6.73 -11.41
CA PRO A 163 -32.24 -6.27 -10.04
C PRO A 163 -31.80 -7.36 -9.06
N PHE A 164 -31.14 -6.98 -7.97
CA PHE A 164 -30.63 -7.91 -6.96
C PHE A 164 -31.73 -8.85 -6.42
N GLU A 165 -33.00 -8.47 -6.47
CA GLU A 165 -34.15 -9.32 -6.15
C GLU A 165 -34.24 -10.59 -7.03
N GLU A 166 -33.79 -10.53 -8.28
CA GLU A 166 -33.82 -11.67 -9.20
C GLU A 166 -32.73 -12.71 -8.87
N TYR A 167 -31.57 -12.24 -8.41
CA TYR A 167 -30.50 -13.07 -7.86
C TYR A 167 -30.99 -13.84 -6.64
N TRP A 168 -31.71 -13.16 -5.76
CA TRP A 168 -32.27 -13.77 -4.57
C TRP A 168 -33.34 -14.82 -4.90
N ARG A 169 -34.18 -14.56 -5.91
CA ARG A 169 -35.17 -15.52 -6.39
C ARG A 169 -34.50 -16.84 -6.83
N ILE A 170 -33.42 -16.75 -7.60
CA ILE A 170 -32.66 -17.92 -8.06
C ILE A 170 -31.98 -18.64 -6.90
N PHE A 171 -31.41 -17.89 -5.96
CA PHE A 171 -30.84 -18.44 -4.74
C PHE A 171 -31.87 -19.25 -3.94
N THR A 172 -33.11 -18.75 -3.83
CA THR A 172 -34.19 -19.43 -3.10
C THR A 172 -34.81 -20.59 -3.86
N SER A 173 -34.82 -20.59 -5.19
CA SER A 173 -35.53 -21.59 -5.99
C SER A 173 -34.71 -22.86 -6.28
N ARG A 174 -33.40 -22.85 -6.02
CA ARG A 174 -32.49 -23.93 -6.41
C ARG A 174 -31.67 -24.45 -5.25
N ASP A 175 -31.45 -25.76 -5.16
CA ASP A 175 -30.68 -26.35 -4.06
C ASP A 175 -29.16 -26.12 -4.20
N VAL A 176 -28.63 -26.14 -5.44
CA VAL A 176 -27.20 -25.98 -5.75
C VAL A 176 -27.01 -24.91 -6.82
N LEU A 177 -26.09 -23.97 -6.60
CA LEU A 177 -25.67 -22.95 -7.57
C LEU A 177 -24.22 -23.21 -8.02
N LEU A 178 -23.82 -22.60 -9.14
CA LEU A 178 -22.40 -22.57 -9.54
C LEU A 178 -21.54 -21.85 -8.47
N PRO A 179 -20.29 -22.30 -8.22
CA PRO A 179 -19.38 -21.68 -7.23
C PRO A 179 -19.29 -20.15 -7.34
N THR A 180 -19.16 -19.66 -8.55
CA THR A 180 -19.07 -18.23 -8.89
C THR A 180 -20.36 -17.46 -8.71
N THR A 181 -21.52 -18.13 -8.81
CA THR A 181 -22.80 -17.51 -8.47
C THR A 181 -22.87 -17.25 -6.96
N TYR A 182 -22.36 -18.17 -6.13
CA TYR A 182 -22.23 -17.92 -4.70
C TYR A 182 -21.26 -16.76 -4.40
N GLU A 183 -20.11 -16.71 -5.07
CA GLU A 183 -19.14 -15.62 -4.89
C GLU A 183 -19.78 -14.26 -5.20
N LEU A 184 -20.51 -14.18 -6.32
CA LEU A 184 -21.22 -12.98 -6.75
C LEU A 184 -22.30 -12.53 -5.77
N LEU A 185 -23.16 -13.48 -5.38
CA LEU A 185 -24.21 -13.24 -4.40
C LEU A 185 -23.60 -12.75 -3.08
N PHE A 186 -22.54 -13.41 -2.62
CA PHE A 186 -21.88 -13.09 -1.37
C PHE A 186 -21.18 -11.73 -1.42
N ALA A 187 -20.45 -11.43 -2.50
CA ALA A 187 -19.73 -10.17 -2.66
C ALA A 187 -20.69 -8.96 -2.75
N ASN A 188 -21.81 -9.11 -3.45
CA ASN A 188 -22.75 -8.01 -3.72
C ASN A 188 -23.91 -7.90 -2.73
N GLU A 189 -24.11 -8.87 -1.84
CA GLU A 189 -25.14 -8.78 -0.82
C GLU A 189 -24.72 -7.85 0.33
N ASN A 190 -25.54 -6.82 0.55
CA ASN A 190 -25.37 -5.86 1.64
C ASN A 190 -26.22 -6.20 2.87
N ASN A 191 -27.29 -6.98 2.72
CA ASN A 191 -28.11 -7.45 3.84
C ASN A 191 -27.43 -8.63 4.54
N SER A 192 -27.02 -8.46 5.79
CA SER A 192 -26.28 -9.48 6.54
C SER A 192 -27.02 -10.82 6.67
N ILE A 193 -28.35 -10.81 6.84
CA ILE A 193 -29.15 -12.04 6.98
C ILE A 193 -29.13 -12.84 5.67
N ARG A 194 -29.36 -12.16 4.55
CA ARG A 194 -29.31 -12.80 3.23
C ARG A 194 -27.89 -13.26 2.90
N LYS A 195 -26.88 -12.45 3.22
CA LYS A 195 -25.46 -12.78 2.99
C LYS A 195 -25.04 -14.02 3.77
N GLU A 196 -25.52 -14.14 5.00
CA GLU A 196 -25.30 -15.33 5.82
C GLU A 196 -25.97 -16.56 5.22
N ALA A 197 -27.21 -16.47 4.75
CA ALA A 197 -27.87 -17.58 4.07
C ALA A 197 -27.09 -18.00 2.80
N VAL A 198 -26.58 -17.04 2.02
CA VAL A 198 -25.67 -17.33 0.88
C VAL A 198 -24.45 -18.08 1.36
N ALA A 199 -23.76 -17.59 2.39
CA ALA A 199 -22.56 -18.21 2.93
C ALA A 199 -22.83 -19.63 3.47
N GLN A 200 -23.94 -19.86 4.19
CA GLN A 200 -24.32 -21.19 4.69
C GLN A 200 -24.48 -22.18 3.54
N LYS A 201 -25.23 -21.79 2.51
CA LYS A 201 -25.49 -22.63 1.36
C LYS A 201 -24.25 -22.83 0.50
N ALA A 202 -23.46 -21.78 0.30
CA ALA A 202 -22.19 -21.85 -0.43
C ALA A 202 -21.20 -22.79 0.27
N PHE A 203 -21.04 -22.63 1.59
CA PHE A 203 -20.14 -23.45 2.40
C PHE A 203 -20.53 -24.94 2.39
N ALA A 204 -21.83 -25.23 2.52
CA ALA A 204 -22.34 -26.62 2.47
C ALA A 204 -21.98 -27.35 1.17
N HIS A 205 -21.81 -26.63 0.06
CA HIS A 205 -21.52 -27.21 -1.26
C HIS A 205 -20.05 -27.12 -1.67
N GLN A 206 -19.34 -26.07 -1.26
CA GLN A 206 -17.97 -25.79 -1.73
C GLN A 206 -16.90 -26.09 -0.69
N ARG A 207 -17.25 -26.07 0.61
CA ARG A 207 -16.30 -26.09 1.73
C ARG A 207 -15.18 -25.04 1.62
N ASP A 208 -15.47 -23.88 1.03
CA ASP A 208 -14.50 -22.79 0.89
C ASP A 208 -14.34 -21.98 2.18
N PHE A 209 -13.10 -21.60 2.49
CA PHE A 209 -12.73 -20.88 3.71
C PHE A 209 -13.39 -19.51 3.84
N THR A 210 -13.62 -18.81 2.72
CA THR A 210 -14.22 -17.46 2.71
C THR A 210 -15.60 -17.47 3.35
N TYR A 211 -16.42 -18.45 3.00
CA TYR A 211 -17.77 -18.60 3.54
C TYR A 211 -17.73 -19.10 4.98
N LEU A 212 -16.87 -20.08 5.30
CA LEU A 212 -16.69 -20.56 6.68
C LEU A 212 -16.35 -19.42 7.63
N ARG A 213 -15.36 -18.61 7.24
CA ARG A 213 -14.91 -17.45 8.02
C ARG A 213 -16.07 -16.52 8.31
N TYR A 214 -16.83 -16.13 7.29
CA TYR A 214 -17.98 -15.25 7.47
C TYR A 214 -19.00 -15.82 8.45
N LEU A 215 -19.32 -17.10 8.34
CA LEU A 215 -20.26 -17.77 9.25
C LEU A 215 -19.75 -17.81 10.69
N LEU A 216 -18.48 -18.13 10.88
CA LEU A 216 -17.82 -18.09 12.20
C LEU A 216 -17.87 -16.68 12.80
N GLU A 217 -17.56 -15.64 12.02
CA GLU A 217 -17.65 -14.24 12.46
C GLU A 217 -19.09 -13.86 12.85
N GLN A 218 -20.11 -14.28 12.09
CA GLN A 218 -21.52 -14.03 12.44
C GLN A 218 -21.93 -14.75 13.73
N LEU A 219 -21.59 -16.03 13.89
CA LEU A 219 -21.87 -16.79 15.11
C LEU A 219 -21.22 -16.14 16.34
N PHE A 220 -19.96 -15.75 16.22
CA PHE A 220 -19.22 -15.10 17.29
C PHE A 220 -19.83 -13.74 17.66
N SER A 221 -20.17 -12.91 16.67
CA SER A 221 -20.77 -11.58 16.90
C SER A 221 -22.12 -11.64 17.62
N ARG A 222 -22.92 -12.68 17.35
CA ARG A 222 -24.20 -12.95 18.03
C ARG A 222 -24.03 -13.64 19.38
N ARG A 223 -22.79 -13.94 19.80
CA ARG A 223 -22.45 -14.71 20.99
C ARG A 223 -23.04 -16.13 20.98
N ASP A 224 -23.25 -16.70 19.79
CA ASP A 224 -23.58 -18.13 19.64
C ASP A 224 -22.30 -18.97 19.68
N PHE A 225 -21.71 -19.02 20.87
CA PHE A 225 -20.43 -19.69 21.11
C PHE A 225 -20.51 -21.20 20.88
N LYS A 226 -21.66 -21.81 21.16
CA LYS A 226 -21.86 -23.25 20.93
C LYS A 226 -21.92 -23.54 19.43
N GLY A 227 -22.69 -22.76 18.67
CA GLY A 227 -22.72 -22.85 17.21
C GLY A 227 -21.34 -22.60 16.61
N TYR A 228 -20.59 -21.63 17.13
CA TYR A 228 -19.20 -21.36 16.70
C TYR A 228 -18.32 -22.60 16.84
N ILE A 229 -18.29 -23.21 18.03
CA ILE A 229 -17.48 -24.42 18.30
C ILE A 229 -17.90 -25.58 17.38
N ASP A 230 -19.21 -25.79 17.25
CA ASP A 230 -19.77 -26.89 16.46
C ASP A 230 -19.50 -26.73 14.96
N LEU A 231 -19.38 -25.49 14.46
CA LEU A 231 -18.97 -25.21 13.08
C LEU A 231 -17.44 -25.23 12.90
N TYR A 232 -16.67 -24.72 13.87
CA TYR A 232 -15.22 -24.61 13.78
C TYR A 232 -14.54 -25.98 13.78
N LEU A 233 -14.80 -26.81 14.80
CA LEU A 233 -14.01 -28.04 15.03
C LEU A 233 -14.03 -29.03 13.87
N PRO A 234 -15.18 -29.32 13.21
CA PRO A 234 -15.20 -30.24 12.08
C PRO A 234 -14.53 -29.70 10.81
N ASN A 235 -14.19 -28.41 10.79
CA ASN A 235 -13.66 -27.70 9.62
C ASN A 235 -12.30 -27.04 9.91
N ALA A 236 -11.62 -27.45 10.98
CA ALA A 236 -10.31 -26.90 11.35
C ALA A 236 -9.22 -27.17 10.29
N ASP A 237 -9.41 -28.19 9.45
CA ASP A 237 -8.50 -28.59 8.36
C ASP A 237 -8.42 -27.58 7.21
N ILE A 238 -9.49 -26.79 7.00
CA ILE A 238 -9.58 -25.81 5.91
C ILE A 238 -9.33 -24.37 6.37
N ILE A 239 -9.03 -24.15 7.66
CA ILE A 239 -8.68 -22.84 8.20
C ILE A 239 -7.20 -22.57 7.90
N THR A 240 -6.94 -21.59 7.03
CA THR A 240 -5.60 -21.27 6.54
C THR A 240 -5.08 -19.94 7.10
N PHE A 241 -3.75 -19.79 7.10
CA PHE A 241 -3.06 -18.54 7.44
C PHE A 241 -3.43 -17.42 6.43
N PRO A 242 -3.59 -16.15 6.85
CA PRO A 242 -3.26 -15.56 8.17
C PRO A 242 -4.35 -15.75 9.25
N TRP A 243 -5.61 -15.85 8.84
CA TRP A 243 -6.80 -15.79 9.71
C TRP A 243 -6.94 -16.90 10.77
N GLN A 244 -6.08 -17.92 10.72
CA GLN A 244 -6.01 -19.00 11.70
C GLN A 244 -5.91 -18.48 13.13
N PHE A 245 -5.16 -17.40 13.37
CA PHE A 245 -4.98 -16.88 14.73
C PHE A 245 -6.25 -16.30 15.34
N THR A 246 -6.90 -15.37 14.63
CA THR A 246 -8.11 -14.69 15.10
C THR A 246 -9.25 -15.68 15.33
N LEU A 247 -9.50 -16.58 14.37
CA LEU A 247 -10.56 -17.59 14.51
C LEU A 247 -10.26 -18.58 15.65
N TYR A 248 -9.00 -18.90 15.89
CA TYR A 248 -8.60 -19.75 17.00
C TYR A 248 -8.74 -19.05 18.37
N CYS A 249 -8.41 -17.76 18.47
CA CYS A 249 -8.69 -16.99 19.67
C CYS A 249 -10.19 -16.93 19.96
N ASN A 250 -11.03 -16.70 18.95
CA ASN A 250 -12.48 -16.73 19.07
C ASN A 250 -13.01 -18.11 19.50
N LEU A 251 -12.37 -19.20 19.05
CA LEU A 251 -12.69 -20.56 19.54
C LEU A 251 -12.43 -20.66 21.04
N ILE A 252 -11.26 -20.20 21.50
CA ILE A 252 -10.89 -20.22 22.91
C ILE A 252 -11.88 -19.38 23.72
N GLU A 253 -12.18 -18.16 23.29
CA GLU A 253 -13.17 -17.29 23.94
C GLU A 253 -14.56 -17.93 24.02
N SER A 254 -14.96 -18.64 22.96
CA SER A 254 -16.23 -19.37 22.94
C SER A 254 -16.27 -20.43 24.05
N TYR A 255 -15.18 -21.17 24.25
CA TYR A 255 -15.07 -22.11 25.37
C TYR A 255 -15.08 -21.42 26.74
N LEU A 256 -14.33 -20.32 26.90
CA LEU A 256 -14.28 -19.54 28.13
C LEU A 256 -15.66 -19.00 28.51
N ALA A 257 -16.41 -18.48 27.55
CA ALA A 257 -17.75 -17.96 27.74
C ALA A 257 -18.74 -19.06 28.17
N LEU A 258 -18.58 -20.27 27.65
CA LEU A 258 -19.36 -21.46 28.05
C LEU A 258 -18.85 -22.13 29.33
N LYS A 259 -17.69 -21.71 29.85
CA LYS A 259 -16.99 -22.32 30.99
C LYS A 259 -16.67 -23.81 30.81
N ASP A 260 -16.47 -24.25 29.57
CA ASP A 260 -16.13 -25.63 29.24
C ASP A 260 -14.61 -25.80 29.09
N PHE A 261 -13.91 -25.69 30.23
CA PHE A 261 -12.44 -25.68 30.29
C PHE A 261 -11.80 -27.03 29.93
N GLU A 262 -12.50 -28.14 30.20
CA GLU A 262 -12.01 -29.48 29.88
C GLU A 262 -12.06 -29.72 28.37
N ALA A 263 -13.15 -29.34 27.69
CA ALA A 263 -13.21 -29.41 26.24
C ALA A 263 -12.20 -28.45 25.59
N LEU A 264 -12.00 -27.26 26.15
CA LEU A 264 -10.96 -26.33 25.69
C LEU A 264 -9.58 -26.99 25.68
N LYS A 265 -9.12 -27.48 26.85
CA LYS A 265 -7.80 -28.12 27.00
C LYS A 265 -7.62 -29.31 26.05
N LYS A 266 -8.67 -30.11 25.84
CA LYS A 266 -8.66 -31.25 24.93
C LYS A 266 -8.48 -30.84 23.46
N ASN A 267 -8.99 -29.67 23.07
CA ASN A 267 -8.99 -29.20 21.69
C ASN A 267 -7.89 -28.17 21.39
N LEU A 268 -6.96 -27.92 22.32
CA LEU A 268 -5.81 -27.05 22.04
C LEU A 268 -4.88 -27.68 20.99
N VAL A 269 -4.45 -26.87 20.02
CA VAL A 269 -3.52 -27.26 18.97
C VAL A 269 -2.13 -27.52 19.59
N LYS A 270 -1.54 -28.68 19.27
CA LYS A 270 -0.25 -29.11 19.81
C LYS A 270 0.91 -28.21 19.38
N GLU A 271 0.89 -27.77 18.13
CA GLU A 271 1.96 -26.98 17.53
C GLU A 271 1.77 -25.47 17.73
N GLY A 272 0.90 -25.02 18.65
CA GLY A 272 0.62 -23.60 18.85
C GLY A 272 -0.02 -22.94 17.62
N VAL A 273 -0.12 -21.60 17.62
CA VAL A 273 -0.69 -20.83 16.50
C VAL A 273 0.18 -19.62 16.20
N ARG A 274 0.44 -19.39 14.91
CA ARG A 274 1.17 -18.20 14.42
C ARG A 274 0.23 -17.03 14.19
N THR A 275 0.62 -15.84 14.61
CA THR A 275 -0.08 -14.59 14.27
C THR A 275 0.25 -14.15 12.85
N ASP A 276 -0.60 -13.28 12.31
CA ASP A 276 -0.46 -12.64 11.00
C ASP A 276 0.90 -11.94 10.82
N PHE A 277 1.55 -11.56 11.93
CA PHE A 277 2.80 -10.80 11.97
C PHE A 277 4.00 -11.62 12.48
N GLY A 278 3.88 -12.95 12.49
CA GLY A 278 5.00 -13.84 12.81
C GLY A 278 5.22 -14.08 14.31
N GLY A 279 4.33 -13.61 15.18
CA GLY A 279 4.28 -14.03 16.58
C GLY A 279 3.80 -15.48 16.70
N TYR A 280 4.15 -16.17 17.78
CA TYR A 280 3.82 -17.59 17.95
C TYR A 280 3.31 -17.87 19.35
N TYR A 281 2.01 -18.18 19.49
CA TYR A 281 1.40 -18.55 20.75
C TYR A 281 1.44 -20.07 20.93
N GLY A 282 2.31 -20.51 21.83
CA GLY A 282 2.44 -21.92 22.21
C GLY A 282 1.20 -22.44 22.94
N ARG A 283 1.10 -23.77 23.02
CA ARG A 283 0.02 -24.46 23.73
C ARG A 283 -0.03 -24.05 25.20
N GLU A 284 1.12 -23.88 25.82
CA GLU A 284 1.32 -23.54 27.22
C GLU A 284 0.67 -22.19 27.56
N PHE A 285 0.70 -21.22 26.64
CA PHE A 285 0.01 -19.95 26.83
C PHE A 285 -1.50 -20.16 26.92
N PHE A 286 -2.10 -20.89 25.98
CA PHE A 286 -3.54 -21.12 25.96
C PHE A 286 -4.02 -22.04 27.09
N GLU A 287 -3.19 -22.99 27.54
CA GLU A 287 -3.45 -23.76 28.78
C GLU A 287 -3.44 -22.84 30.01
N GLY A 288 -2.51 -21.88 30.06
CA GLY A 288 -2.48 -20.84 31.07
C GLY A 288 -3.76 -20.00 31.07
N ILE A 289 -4.23 -19.56 29.89
CA ILE A 289 -5.50 -18.83 29.75
C ILE A 289 -6.67 -19.67 30.28
N ALA A 290 -6.78 -20.94 29.84
CA ALA A 290 -7.86 -21.83 30.27
C ALA A 290 -7.90 -22.00 31.81
N THR A 291 -6.75 -22.28 32.41
CA THR A 291 -6.62 -22.47 33.87
C THR A 291 -6.81 -21.19 34.67
N TYR A 292 -6.37 -20.05 34.13
CA TYR A 292 -6.57 -18.73 34.72
C TYR A 292 -8.07 -18.42 34.88
N PHE A 293 -8.85 -18.60 33.82
CA PHE A 293 -10.30 -18.37 33.84
C PHE A 293 -11.09 -19.44 34.60
N GLU A 294 -10.52 -20.64 34.77
CA GLU A 294 -11.03 -21.66 35.68
C GLU A 294 -10.84 -21.28 37.16
N GLY A 295 -10.02 -20.26 37.46
CA GLY A 295 -9.68 -19.83 38.82
C GLY A 295 -8.56 -20.64 39.47
N LYS A 296 -7.86 -21.48 38.70
CA LYS A 296 -6.72 -22.30 39.15
C LYS A 296 -5.40 -21.55 38.95
N TYR A 297 -5.22 -20.45 39.67
CA TYR A 297 -4.10 -19.52 39.45
C TYR A 297 -2.71 -20.14 39.65
N SER A 298 -2.56 -21.13 40.54
CA SER A 298 -1.28 -21.84 40.71
C SER A 298 -0.92 -22.68 39.50
N ASP A 299 -1.90 -23.27 38.82
CA ASP A 299 -1.66 -24.05 37.59
C ASP A 299 -1.39 -23.09 36.42
N ALA A 300 -2.15 -21.99 36.35
CA ALA A 300 -1.95 -20.94 35.35
C ALA A 300 -0.56 -20.32 35.43
N GLU A 301 -0.06 -20.06 36.64
CA GLU A 301 1.31 -19.60 36.88
C GLU A 301 2.36 -20.53 36.26
N ILE A 302 2.21 -21.85 36.44
CA ILE A 302 3.13 -22.85 35.87
C ILE A 302 3.09 -22.82 34.34
N SER A 303 1.90 -22.81 33.76
CA SER A 303 1.71 -22.76 32.31
C SER A 303 2.27 -21.48 31.69
N PHE A 304 1.99 -20.30 32.27
CA PHE A 304 2.53 -19.04 31.75
C PHE A 304 4.05 -18.96 31.94
N LYS A 305 4.60 -19.47 33.05
CA LYS A 305 6.05 -19.54 33.24
C LYS A 305 6.73 -20.41 32.17
N GLN A 306 6.12 -21.55 31.82
CA GLN A 306 6.60 -22.38 30.72
C GLN A 306 6.49 -21.67 29.37
N ALA A 307 5.38 -20.97 29.11
CA ALA A 307 5.20 -20.19 27.89
C ALA A 307 6.28 -19.09 27.75
N VAL A 308 6.63 -18.38 28.84
CA VAL A 308 7.74 -17.40 28.83
C VAL A 308 9.09 -18.07 28.53
N LEU A 309 9.36 -19.26 29.09
CA LEU A 309 10.62 -19.98 28.86
C LEU A 309 10.75 -20.53 27.43
N LEU A 310 9.62 -20.89 26.81
CA LEU A 310 9.57 -21.41 25.44
C LEU A 310 9.58 -20.32 24.36
N ASP A 311 9.50 -19.05 24.75
CA ASP A 311 9.67 -17.94 23.83
C ASP A 311 11.16 -17.73 23.51
N VAL A 312 11.70 -18.61 22.66
CA VAL A 312 13.13 -18.67 22.27
C VAL A 312 13.54 -17.48 21.38
N GLU A 313 12.59 -16.71 20.84
CA GLU A 313 12.87 -15.68 19.83
C GLU A 313 12.63 -14.23 20.31
N GLY A 314 12.32 -14.01 21.59
CA GLY A 314 12.18 -12.65 22.14
C GLY A 314 11.06 -11.83 21.49
N ARG A 315 10.03 -12.48 20.96
CA ARG A 315 8.90 -11.87 20.23
C ARG A 315 7.82 -11.35 21.20
N ASP A 316 6.81 -10.65 20.66
CA ASP A 316 5.70 -9.96 21.38
C ASP A 316 4.91 -10.80 22.39
N LEU A 317 5.08 -12.12 22.37
CA LEU A 317 4.44 -13.07 23.26
C LEU A 317 4.71 -12.78 24.73
N THR A 318 5.90 -12.25 25.02
CA THR A 318 6.38 -12.00 26.37
C THR A 318 5.46 -11.06 27.15
N ARG A 319 4.92 -9.99 26.56
CA ARG A 319 4.16 -8.99 27.34
C ARG A 319 2.82 -9.52 27.84
N CYS A 320 2.00 -10.04 26.93
CA CYS A 320 0.69 -10.60 27.28
C CYS A 320 0.83 -11.76 28.28
N THR A 321 1.74 -12.70 28.01
CA THR A 321 2.06 -13.81 28.91
C THR A 321 2.54 -13.32 30.27
N THR A 322 3.40 -12.30 30.31
CA THR A 322 3.91 -11.70 31.56
C THR A 322 2.80 -11.05 32.37
N ILE A 323 1.87 -10.33 31.75
CA ILE A 323 0.72 -9.74 32.44
C ILE A 323 -0.16 -10.82 33.07
N PHE A 324 -0.51 -11.87 32.31
CA PHE A 324 -1.29 -12.99 32.85
C PHE A 324 -0.54 -13.76 33.95
N TYR A 325 0.77 -13.92 33.82
CA TYR A 325 1.62 -14.54 34.83
C TYR A 325 1.66 -13.71 36.12
N ILE A 326 1.94 -12.40 36.03
CA ILE A 326 1.90 -11.48 37.17
C ILE A 326 0.51 -11.45 37.80
N SER A 327 -0.54 -11.41 36.99
CA SER A 327 -1.93 -11.46 37.48
C SER A 327 -2.17 -12.74 38.29
N SER A 328 -1.70 -13.89 37.80
CA SER A 328 -1.81 -15.18 38.50
C SER A 328 -1.08 -15.15 39.85
N LEU A 329 0.09 -14.54 39.94
CA LEU A 329 0.83 -14.35 41.21
C LEU A 329 0.07 -13.43 42.19
N LEU A 330 -0.46 -12.32 41.70
CA LEU A 330 -1.21 -11.35 42.52
C LEU A 330 -2.52 -11.96 43.06
N LYS A 331 -3.27 -12.72 42.25
CA LYS A 331 -4.47 -13.44 42.71
C LYS A 331 -4.15 -14.48 43.80
N GLN A 332 -2.93 -15.01 43.81
CA GLN A 332 -2.41 -15.90 44.86
C GLN A 332 -1.80 -15.15 46.06
N LYS A 333 -1.76 -13.81 46.05
CA LYS A 333 -1.09 -12.96 47.05
C LYS A 333 0.44 -13.18 47.13
N LYS A 334 1.06 -13.67 46.06
CA LYS A 334 2.52 -13.81 45.92
C LYS A 334 3.15 -12.49 45.49
N ASN A 335 3.01 -11.46 46.32
CA ASN A 335 3.35 -10.07 45.97
C ASN A 335 4.85 -9.86 45.70
N ASP A 336 5.73 -10.57 46.43
CA ASP A 336 7.18 -10.43 46.25
C ASP A 336 7.66 -11.06 44.94
N GLU A 337 7.04 -12.17 44.53
CA GLU A 337 7.28 -12.78 43.22
C GLU A 337 6.76 -11.88 42.10
N ALA A 338 5.53 -11.36 42.22
CA ALA A 338 4.96 -10.42 41.26
C ALA A 338 5.84 -9.16 41.09
N ARG A 339 6.39 -8.65 42.19
CA ARG A 339 7.32 -7.50 42.18
C ARG A 339 8.59 -7.77 41.38
N ALA A 340 9.13 -8.99 41.45
CA ALA A 340 10.35 -9.34 40.74
C ALA A 340 10.22 -9.22 39.20
N HIS A 341 8.98 -9.29 38.69
CA HIS A 341 8.67 -9.24 37.26
C HIS A 341 8.25 -7.85 36.76
N ILE A 342 8.30 -6.80 37.59
CA ILE A 342 7.97 -5.44 37.15
C ILE A 342 8.89 -4.97 36.00
N PHE A 343 10.17 -5.32 36.05
CA PHE A 343 11.11 -4.96 34.98
C PHE A 343 10.82 -5.65 33.65
N ASP A 344 10.14 -6.80 33.68
CA ASP A 344 9.73 -7.52 32.46
C ASP A 344 8.61 -6.79 31.72
N LEU A 345 7.90 -5.86 32.39
CA LEU A 345 6.92 -4.96 31.78
C LEU A 345 7.56 -3.76 31.08
N LYS A 346 8.88 -3.58 31.11
CA LYS A 346 9.51 -2.45 30.41
C LYS A 346 9.14 -2.49 28.92
N PRO A 347 8.64 -1.38 28.34
CA PRO A 347 8.41 -1.27 26.90
C PRO A 347 9.70 -1.56 26.11
N ARG A 348 9.64 -2.53 25.20
CA ARG A 348 10.69 -3.03 24.32
C ARG A 348 10.66 -2.37 22.94
N GLU A 349 9.51 -2.29 22.25
CA GLU A 349 9.42 -1.75 20.89
C GLU A 349 8.10 -1.01 20.56
N PRO A 350 8.15 0.19 19.92
CA PRO A 350 6.95 0.99 19.65
C PRO A 350 5.97 0.42 18.62
N HIS A 351 6.44 -0.45 17.72
CA HIS A 351 5.68 -0.92 16.55
C HIS A 351 5.30 -2.39 16.60
N VAL A 352 6.02 -3.18 17.40
CA VAL A 352 5.89 -4.63 17.46
C VAL A 352 4.93 -5.00 18.62
N GLU A 353 4.91 -4.18 19.68
CA GLU A 353 4.00 -4.34 20.82
C GLU A 353 2.51 -4.07 20.55
N ASN A 354 2.14 -3.56 19.37
CA ASN A 354 0.76 -3.15 19.09
C ASN A 354 -0.13 -4.25 18.50
N TYR A 355 0.33 -5.50 18.43
CA TYR A 355 -0.57 -6.64 18.23
C TYR A 355 -1.13 -7.13 19.57
N ASP A 356 -1.45 -6.17 20.45
CA ASP A 356 -2.10 -6.41 21.72
C ASP A 356 -3.34 -7.25 21.46
N LEU A 357 -3.30 -8.44 22.02
CA LEU A 357 -4.38 -9.40 21.97
C LEU A 357 -5.60 -8.73 22.62
N GLU A 358 -6.55 -8.23 21.82
CA GLU A 358 -7.80 -7.67 22.37
C GLU A 358 -8.71 -8.75 22.96
N ASN A 359 -8.32 -10.00 22.81
CA ASN A 359 -9.03 -11.16 23.30
C ASN A 359 -8.77 -11.40 24.80
N PHE A 360 -9.58 -12.27 25.39
CA PHE A 360 -9.48 -12.76 26.76
C PHE A 360 -9.56 -11.65 27.83
N GLY A 361 -10.14 -10.49 27.53
CA GLY A 361 -10.21 -9.36 28.48
C GLY A 361 -8.84 -8.86 28.92
N TYR A 362 -7.82 -9.01 28.06
CA TYR A 362 -6.44 -8.67 28.36
C TYR A 362 -6.27 -7.23 28.86
N LYS A 363 -6.93 -6.24 28.21
CA LYS A 363 -6.83 -4.82 28.58
C LYS A 363 -7.36 -4.55 29.98
N GLU A 364 -8.44 -5.21 30.40
CA GLU A 364 -8.97 -5.11 31.75
C GLU A 364 -8.03 -5.73 32.78
N ILE A 365 -7.44 -6.89 32.45
CA ILE A 365 -6.48 -7.59 33.32
C ILE A 365 -5.18 -6.78 33.45
N GLU A 366 -4.68 -6.20 32.36
CA GLU A 366 -3.51 -5.33 32.36
C GLU A 366 -3.72 -4.12 33.26
N LYS A 367 -4.88 -3.45 33.15
CA LYS A 367 -5.26 -2.33 34.02
C LYS A 367 -5.36 -2.75 35.49
N GLU A 368 -5.90 -3.94 35.77
CA GLU A 368 -5.94 -4.50 37.13
C GLU A 368 -4.52 -4.73 37.66
N VAL A 369 -3.66 -5.39 36.89
CA VAL A 369 -2.28 -5.72 37.27
C VAL A 369 -1.49 -4.46 37.60
N ILE A 370 -1.50 -3.44 36.75
CA ILE A 370 -0.80 -2.17 37.01
C ILE A 370 -1.29 -1.54 38.31
N LYS A 371 -2.63 -1.50 38.50
CA LYS A 371 -3.24 -0.93 39.70
C LYS A 371 -2.83 -1.66 40.97
N GLU A 372 -2.76 -2.99 40.95
CA GLU A 372 -2.33 -3.78 42.10
C GLU A 372 -0.82 -3.68 42.36
N LEU A 373 0.01 -3.71 41.31
CA LEU A 373 1.46 -3.54 41.44
C LEU A 373 1.84 -2.19 42.07
N LYS A 374 1.10 -1.13 41.75
CA LYS A 374 1.30 0.21 42.35
C LYS A 374 0.98 0.31 43.83
N LYS A 375 0.21 -0.62 44.39
CA LYS A 375 -0.06 -0.67 45.83
C LYS A 375 1.08 -1.35 46.59
N LEU A 376 1.96 -2.06 45.89
CA LEU A 376 3.11 -2.70 46.51
C LEU A 376 4.16 -1.65 46.89
N ASP A 377 4.79 -1.86 48.04
CA ASP A 377 5.90 -1.03 48.49
C ASP A 377 7.16 -1.39 47.69
N VAL A 378 7.44 -0.67 46.62
CA VAL A 378 8.56 -0.91 45.69
C VAL A 378 9.55 0.25 45.69
N SER A 379 10.81 -0.02 45.37
CA SER A 379 11.83 1.02 45.21
C SER A 379 11.52 1.93 44.01
N ASP A 380 12.26 3.03 43.88
CA ASP A 380 12.07 4.00 42.81
C ASP A 380 12.23 3.39 41.40
N ASP A 381 13.13 2.42 41.21
CA ASP A 381 13.37 1.84 39.87
C ASP A 381 12.16 1.05 39.33
N PRO A 382 11.59 0.05 40.04
CA PRO A 382 10.33 -0.58 39.62
C PRO A 382 9.18 0.42 39.45
N LYS A 383 9.10 1.44 40.31
CA LYS A 383 8.08 2.49 40.19
C LYS A 383 8.22 3.26 38.88
N ASN A 384 9.43 3.69 38.52
CA ASN A 384 9.71 4.36 37.24
C ASN A 384 9.39 3.44 36.05
N THR A 385 9.66 2.12 36.15
CA THR A 385 9.28 1.16 35.10
C THR A 385 7.77 1.08 34.92
N LEU A 386 6.99 1.04 36.00
CA LEU A 386 5.53 1.05 35.92
C LEU A 386 4.99 2.37 35.34
N GLU A 387 5.58 3.51 35.71
CA GLU A 387 5.21 4.81 35.15
C GLU A 387 5.56 4.90 33.65
N PHE A 388 6.69 4.31 33.24
CA PHE A 388 7.07 4.22 31.83
C PHE A 388 6.11 3.32 31.03
N TYR A 389 5.74 2.16 31.61
CA TYR A 389 4.77 1.26 31.02
C TYR A 389 3.38 1.90 30.85
N GLU A 390 2.90 2.60 31.88
CA GLU A 390 1.64 3.34 31.76
C GLU A 390 1.69 4.45 30.72
N ALA A 391 2.85 5.10 30.55
CA ALA A 391 3.02 6.08 29.51
C ALA A 391 2.93 5.42 28.13
N SER A 392 3.55 4.25 27.92
CA SER A 392 3.46 3.54 26.63
C SER A 392 2.03 3.13 26.26
N LEU A 393 1.19 2.81 27.25
CA LEU A 393 -0.23 2.50 27.02
C LEU A 393 -1.03 3.64 26.40
N LEU A 394 -0.71 4.89 26.73
CA LEU A 394 -1.37 6.05 26.12
C LEU A 394 -1.09 6.14 24.61
N TYR A 395 0.08 5.66 24.19
CA TYR A 395 0.46 5.61 22.79
C TYR A 395 -0.19 4.42 22.07
N SER A 396 -0.15 3.22 22.66
CA SER A 396 -0.71 2.00 22.03
C SER A 396 -2.23 2.03 21.88
N GLU A 397 -2.97 2.48 22.89
CA GLU A 397 -4.44 2.61 22.82
C GLU A 397 -4.90 3.63 21.76
N SER A 398 -3.99 4.49 21.29
CA SER A 398 -4.30 5.62 20.42
C SER A 398 -3.73 5.49 19.03
N TRP A 399 -3.24 4.33 18.58
CA TRP A 399 -2.56 4.22 17.28
C TRP A 399 -3.41 4.73 16.10
N HIS A 400 -4.73 4.57 16.15
CA HIS A 400 -5.66 5.14 15.16
C HIS A 400 -6.14 6.58 15.47
N TYR A 401 -5.96 7.06 16.70
CA TYR A 401 -6.52 8.32 17.22
C TYR A 401 -5.53 9.08 18.13
N PHE A 402 -4.23 9.09 17.78
CA PHE A 402 -3.20 9.76 18.60
C PHE A 402 -3.31 11.27 18.43
N ASP A 403 -4.17 11.86 19.25
CA ASP A 403 -4.54 13.26 19.26
C ASP A 403 -3.62 14.11 20.15
N LYS A 404 -3.85 15.43 20.15
CA LYS A 404 -3.04 16.39 20.88
C LYS A 404 -3.16 16.25 22.41
N ASP A 405 -4.34 15.90 22.91
CA ASP A 405 -4.59 15.81 24.35
C ASP A 405 -3.91 14.57 24.93
N THR A 406 -3.99 13.44 24.22
CA THR A 406 -3.27 12.22 24.54
C THR A 406 -1.76 12.43 24.46
N ALA A 407 -1.27 13.09 23.42
CA ALA A 407 0.14 13.44 23.29
C ALA A 407 0.64 14.34 24.43
N LEU A 408 -0.17 15.30 24.88
CA LEU A 408 0.16 16.16 26.02
C LEU A 408 0.30 15.33 27.31
N LEU A 409 -0.64 14.41 27.55
CA LEU A 409 -0.60 13.52 28.71
C LEU A 409 0.60 12.56 28.66
N LEU A 410 0.88 11.98 27.50
CA LEU A 410 2.03 11.11 27.25
C LEU A 410 3.34 11.84 27.58
N VAL A 411 3.57 13.01 26.99
CA VAL A 411 4.79 13.81 27.20
C VAL A 411 4.93 14.22 28.66
N LYS A 412 3.82 14.55 29.33
CA LYS A 412 3.84 14.89 30.76
C LYS A 412 4.30 13.70 31.60
N LYS A 413 3.70 12.51 31.39
CA LYS A 413 4.06 11.29 32.13
C LYS A 413 5.50 10.87 31.87
N LEU A 414 5.94 10.85 30.61
CA LEU A 414 7.31 10.45 30.28
C LEU A 414 8.34 11.36 30.95
N LYS A 415 8.08 12.66 31.13
CA LYS A 415 9.00 13.55 31.85
C LYS A 415 9.12 13.28 33.36
N GLU A 416 8.15 12.60 33.94
CA GLU A 416 8.16 12.22 35.36
C GLU A 416 8.98 10.93 35.58
N VAL A 417 9.07 10.07 34.55
CA VAL A 417 9.89 8.84 34.52
C VAL A 417 11.37 9.18 34.54
N ARG A 418 12.12 8.54 35.45
CA ARG A 418 13.58 8.72 35.59
C ARG A 418 14.36 7.45 35.22
N GLY A 419 15.60 7.62 34.79
CA GLY A 419 16.52 6.50 34.51
C GLY A 419 16.37 5.87 33.12
N TYR A 420 15.52 6.45 32.27
CA TYR A 420 15.22 6.01 30.91
C TYR A 420 15.67 7.01 29.83
N GLU A 421 16.50 7.99 30.19
CA GLU A 421 16.92 9.07 29.28
C GLU A 421 17.74 8.58 28.09
N ASN A 422 18.42 7.44 28.24
CA ASN A 422 19.18 6.74 27.19
C ASN A 422 18.43 5.49 26.66
N ASP A 423 17.14 5.38 26.95
CA ASP A 423 16.32 4.30 26.42
C ASP A 423 15.74 4.69 25.05
N TYR A 424 15.87 3.80 24.08
CA TYR A 424 15.38 3.98 22.72
C TYR A 424 13.85 4.21 22.70
N THR A 425 13.08 3.31 23.31
CA THR A 425 11.61 3.33 23.28
C THR A 425 11.05 4.55 24.01
N TYR A 426 11.71 4.96 25.10
CA TYR A 426 11.37 6.19 25.81
C TYR A 426 11.50 7.42 24.91
N ASN A 427 12.65 7.56 24.25
CA ASN A 427 12.90 8.69 23.36
C ASN A 427 11.99 8.63 22.12
N TYR A 428 11.68 7.45 21.59
CA TYR A 428 10.71 7.28 20.52
C TYR A 428 9.34 7.88 20.89
N PHE A 429 8.72 7.44 22.00
CA PHE A 429 7.40 7.93 22.39
C PHE A 429 7.40 9.44 22.67
N LEU A 430 8.48 9.94 23.28
CA LEU A 430 8.62 11.37 23.56
C LEU A 430 8.74 12.19 22.27
N SER A 431 9.44 11.68 21.25
CA SER A 431 9.51 12.27 19.91
C SER A 431 8.13 12.37 19.27
N GLU A 432 7.41 11.25 19.19
CA GLU A 432 6.08 11.20 18.56
C GLU A 432 5.08 12.11 19.28
N GLY A 433 5.11 12.14 20.62
CA GLY A 433 4.34 13.07 21.42
C GLY A 433 4.63 14.53 21.06
N TYR A 434 5.91 14.91 20.94
CA TYR A 434 6.27 16.28 20.53
C TYR A 434 5.85 16.61 19.09
N VAL A 435 5.90 15.66 18.16
CA VAL A 435 5.41 15.89 16.78
C VAL A 435 3.93 16.25 16.80
N LYS A 436 3.10 15.49 17.54
CA LYS A 436 1.66 15.78 17.66
C LYS A 436 1.38 17.13 18.31
N LEU A 437 2.21 17.54 19.26
CA LEU A 437 2.16 18.87 19.89
C LEU A 437 2.76 19.99 19.02
N SER A 438 3.20 19.70 17.80
CA SER A 438 3.87 20.64 16.89
C SER A 438 5.14 21.25 17.48
N ALA A 439 5.77 20.59 18.45
CA ALA A 439 7.04 20.97 19.03
C ALA A 439 8.21 20.33 18.27
N TYR A 440 8.30 20.63 16.97
CA TYR A 440 9.16 19.93 16.01
C TYR A 440 10.64 19.90 16.42
N ASP A 441 11.15 20.97 17.01
CA ASP A 441 12.54 21.02 17.45
C ASP A 441 12.85 20.02 18.56
N LYS A 442 11.95 19.92 19.53
CA LYS A 442 12.07 18.94 20.62
C LYS A 442 11.88 17.54 20.09
N ALA A 443 10.89 17.34 19.22
CA ALA A 443 10.66 16.06 18.57
C ALA A 443 11.93 15.56 17.88
N TYR A 444 12.55 16.41 17.06
CA TYR A 444 13.71 16.05 16.27
C TYR A 444 14.94 15.74 17.14
N TYR A 445 15.24 16.54 18.16
CA TYR A 445 16.33 16.21 19.09
C TYR A 445 16.10 14.89 19.82
N THR A 446 14.86 14.62 20.24
CA THR A 446 14.51 13.37 20.90
C THR A 446 14.56 12.18 19.93
N MET A 447 14.13 12.35 18.69
CA MET A 447 14.29 11.35 17.63
C MET A 447 15.76 10.94 17.45
N LEU A 448 16.68 11.91 17.38
CA LEU A 448 18.11 11.59 17.22
C LEU A 448 18.66 10.81 18.43
N LYS A 449 18.20 11.11 19.65
CA LYS A 449 18.55 10.31 20.84
C LYS A 449 18.00 8.89 20.74
N SER A 450 16.77 8.75 20.26
CA SER A 450 16.15 7.44 20.02
C SER A 450 17.02 6.62 19.06
N ILE A 451 17.28 7.15 17.85
CA ILE A 451 18.11 6.50 16.83
C ILE A 451 19.50 6.12 17.38
N ALA A 452 20.12 7.00 18.15
CA ALA A 452 21.43 6.74 18.75
C ALA A 452 21.46 5.60 19.78
N CYS A 453 20.33 5.32 20.44
CA CYS A 453 20.19 4.29 21.46
C CYS A 453 19.61 2.97 20.90
N GLN A 454 19.35 2.92 19.60
CA GLN A 454 18.70 1.80 18.92
C GLN A 454 19.59 0.55 18.89
N LYS A 455 18.98 -0.63 19.02
CA LYS A 455 19.65 -1.93 18.84
C LYS A 455 19.61 -2.33 17.37
N GLU A 456 20.53 -3.22 16.96
CA GLU A 456 20.87 -3.50 15.54
C GLU A 456 19.75 -4.10 14.66
N ASP A 457 18.53 -4.31 15.17
CA ASP A 457 17.45 -5.01 14.46
C ASP A 457 16.08 -4.27 14.46
N VAL A 458 16.00 -3.07 15.01
CA VAL A 458 14.74 -2.29 15.03
C VAL A 458 14.75 -1.32 13.86
N TYR A 459 13.63 -1.13 13.15
CA TYR A 459 13.50 -0.12 12.08
C TYR A 459 12.25 0.74 12.30
N PRO A 460 12.27 1.65 13.29
CA PRO A 460 11.13 2.52 13.54
C PRO A 460 10.90 3.49 12.40
N SER A 461 9.62 3.82 12.20
CA SER A 461 9.23 5.00 11.45
C SER A 461 9.00 6.14 12.43
N TYR A 462 9.71 7.26 12.22
CA TYR A 462 9.54 8.49 12.97
C TYR A 462 8.73 9.50 12.20
N SER A 463 7.91 10.28 12.90
CA SER A 463 7.14 11.38 12.30
C SER A 463 7.88 12.72 12.30
N ALA A 464 9.02 12.82 13.01
CA ALA A 464 9.83 14.03 13.08
C ALA A 464 10.65 14.21 11.79
N GLU A 465 10.67 15.43 11.25
CA GLU A 465 11.32 15.72 9.96
C GLU A 465 12.17 16.98 10.09
N ILE A 466 13.40 16.95 9.57
CA ILE A 466 14.32 18.09 9.58
C ILE A 466 13.70 19.33 8.89
N SER A 467 12.89 19.12 7.86
CA SER A 467 12.21 20.18 7.08
C SER A 467 11.22 21.01 7.90
N LYS A 468 10.72 20.49 9.02
CA LYS A 468 9.78 21.18 9.93
C LYS A 468 10.47 21.86 11.10
N THR A 469 11.78 21.69 11.26
CA THR A 469 12.55 22.27 12.37
C THR A 469 12.90 23.74 12.13
N SER A 470 13.10 24.47 13.21
CA SER A 470 13.54 25.87 13.16
C SER A 470 14.96 26.00 12.61
N TYR A 471 15.27 27.16 12.04
CA TYR A 471 16.62 27.48 11.59
C TYR A 471 17.66 27.37 12.73
N ASP A 472 17.31 27.84 13.94
CA ASP A 472 18.19 27.82 15.10
C ASP A 472 18.58 26.39 15.50
N LEU A 473 17.63 25.44 15.45
CA LEU A 473 17.94 24.02 15.67
C LEU A 473 18.93 23.51 14.63
N GLN A 474 18.68 23.81 13.34
CA GLN A 474 19.50 23.29 12.25
C GLN A 474 20.95 23.76 12.37
N VAL A 475 21.17 25.03 12.71
CA VAL A 475 22.51 25.57 12.98
C VAL A 475 23.14 24.91 14.22
N GLY A 476 22.34 24.63 15.26
CA GLY A 476 22.81 23.95 16.47
C GLY A 476 22.98 22.43 16.35
N LEU A 477 22.57 21.83 15.23
CA LEU A 477 22.38 20.38 15.12
C LEU A 477 23.68 19.59 15.26
N ILE A 478 24.72 19.98 14.54
CA ILE A 478 26.03 19.32 14.59
C ILE A 478 26.64 19.42 15.99
N GLY A 479 26.50 20.58 16.63
CA GLY A 479 26.93 20.78 18.02
C GLY A 479 26.19 19.86 19.00
N PHE A 480 24.88 19.66 18.81
CA PHE A 480 24.09 18.72 19.59
C PHE A 480 24.53 17.27 19.37
N ILE A 481 24.66 16.82 18.12
CA ILE A 481 25.08 15.45 17.80
C ILE A 481 26.44 15.18 18.45
N ARG A 482 27.43 16.06 18.27
CA ARG A 482 28.76 15.89 18.85
C ARG A 482 28.73 15.82 20.38
N LYS A 483 28.03 16.75 21.04
CA LYS A 483 28.08 16.90 22.51
C LYS A 483 27.13 16.00 23.29
N GLN A 484 25.98 15.63 22.72
CA GLN A 484 24.92 14.94 23.46
C GLN A 484 24.76 13.48 23.01
N ILE A 485 25.13 13.17 21.76
CA ILE A 485 24.96 11.83 21.21
C ILE A 485 26.30 11.11 21.14
N LEU A 486 27.28 11.69 20.46
CA LEU A 486 28.54 10.99 20.18
C LEU A 486 29.47 10.94 21.40
N LEU A 487 29.39 11.89 22.32
CA LEU A 487 30.13 11.82 23.60
C LEU A 487 29.72 10.63 24.47
N SER A 488 28.47 10.17 24.39
CA SER A 488 27.95 9.04 25.20
C SER A 488 27.88 7.73 24.42
N GLY A 489 27.48 7.77 23.14
CA GLY A 489 27.26 6.59 22.31
C GLY A 489 28.40 6.21 21.36
N GLY A 490 29.41 7.06 21.20
CA GLY A 490 30.59 6.79 20.37
C GLY A 490 30.27 6.45 18.90
N SER A 491 31.06 5.55 18.32
CA SER A 491 30.92 5.14 16.92
C SER A 491 29.61 4.40 16.63
N LYS A 492 29.07 3.64 17.59
CA LYS A 492 27.81 2.91 17.41
C LYS A 492 26.65 3.86 17.16
N ALA A 493 26.52 4.89 18.00
CA ALA A 493 25.49 5.92 17.82
C ALA A 493 25.67 6.67 16.49
N PHE A 494 26.91 6.92 16.06
CA PHE A 494 27.17 7.51 14.76
C PHE A 494 26.67 6.64 13.61
N THR A 495 26.96 5.34 13.62
CA THR A 495 26.50 4.40 12.60
C THR A 495 24.97 4.40 12.50
N SER A 496 24.27 4.31 13.64
CA SER A 496 22.80 4.35 13.65
C SER A 496 22.25 5.66 13.08
N LEU A 497 22.85 6.82 13.42
CA LEU A 497 22.46 8.10 12.83
C LEU A 497 22.73 8.15 11.33
N ALA A 498 23.87 7.63 10.89
CA ALA A 498 24.27 7.61 9.48
C ALA A 498 23.29 6.78 8.64
N GLU A 499 22.87 5.64 9.17
CA GLU A 499 21.93 4.72 8.52
C GLU A 499 20.51 5.28 8.44
N ASN A 500 20.06 5.99 9.48
CA ASN A 500 18.64 6.30 9.62
C ASN A 500 18.28 7.77 9.32
N GLU A 501 19.19 8.74 9.50
CA GLU A 501 18.78 10.16 9.40
C GLU A 501 19.77 11.12 8.71
N LEU A 502 21.09 10.89 8.77
CA LEU A 502 22.03 11.88 8.22
C LEU A 502 21.86 12.12 6.72
N GLN A 503 21.37 11.13 5.97
CA GLN A 503 21.04 11.30 4.55
C GLN A 503 19.89 12.29 4.34
N ASN A 504 18.84 12.25 5.18
CA ASN A 504 17.73 13.20 5.12
C ASN A 504 18.21 14.62 5.43
N VAL A 505 19.12 14.77 6.40
CA VAL A 505 19.76 16.06 6.72
C VAL A 505 20.54 16.60 5.53
N ILE A 506 21.38 15.77 4.88
CA ILE A 506 22.16 16.17 3.71
C ILE A 506 21.24 16.64 2.58
N ASN A 507 20.22 15.86 2.25
CA ASN A 507 19.27 16.20 1.19
C ASN A 507 18.58 17.54 1.45
N HIS A 508 18.03 17.72 2.66
CA HIS A 508 17.34 18.95 3.03
C HIS A 508 18.26 20.18 2.98
N TRP A 509 19.47 20.09 3.57
CA TRP A 509 20.41 21.20 3.57
C TRP A 509 20.98 21.52 2.20
N TRP A 510 21.12 20.51 1.33
CA TRP A 510 21.50 20.72 -0.06
C TRP A 510 20.43 21.49 -0.84
N GLU A 511 19.16 21.09 -0.72
CA GLU A 511 18.03 21.77 -1.36
C GLU A 511 17.92 23.24 -0.90
N GLU A 512 18.11 23.48 0.39
CA GLU A 512 18.11 24.81 1.01
C GLU A 512 19.43 25.59 0.85
N LYS A 513 20.42 25.01 0.15
CA LYS A 513 21.74 25.62 -0.11
C LYS A 513 22.50 26.03 1.16
N LYS A 514 22.36 25.26 2.24
CA LYS A 514 23.03 25.47 3.53
C LYS A 514 24.44 24.88 3.52
N TYR A 515 25.29 25.36 2.62
CA TYR A 515 26.61 24.80 2.32
C TYR A 515 27.54 24.75 3.55
N THR A 516 27.52 25.77 4.41
CA THR A 516 28.34 25.77 5.65
C THR A 516 27.97 24.61 6.58
N LEU A 517 26.67 24.31 6.74
CA LEU A 517 26.22 23.20 7.58
C LEU A 517 26.57 21.84 6.95
N LEU A 518 26.53 21.73 5.62
CA LEU A 518 26.98 20.53 4.91
C LEU A 518 28.48 20.27 5.09
N ILE A 519 29.31 21.32 5.09
CA ILE A 519 30.74 21.20 5.38
C ILE A 519 30.95 20.71 6.82
N GLU A 520 30.25 21.31 7.79
CA GLU A 520 30.34 20.88 9.19
C GLU A 520 29.92 19.41 9.38
N LEU A 521 28.86 18.98 8.69
CA LEU A 521 28.42 17.58 8.71
C LEU A 521 29.44 16.66 8.03
N CYS A 522 30.03 17.06 6.90
CA CYS A 522 31.08 16.30 6.23
C CYS A 522 32.26 16.07 7.16
N ASN A 523 32.70 17.12 7.85
CA ASN A 523 33.79 17.03 8.84
C ASN A 523 33.43 16.10 10.00
N LEU A 524 32.19 16.14 10.49
CA LEU A 524 31.71 15.20 11.51
C LEU A 524 31.73 13.74 11.00
N ILE A 525 31.32 13.51 9.76
CA ILE A 525 31.33 12.18 9.13
C ILE A 525 32.74 11.61 9.06
N ILE A 526 33.72 12.44 8.71
CA ILE A 526 35.15 12.04 8.64
C ILE A 526 35.70 11.75 10.04
N GLU A 527 35.31 12.54 11.04
CA GLU A 527 35.78 12.39 12.42
C GLU A 527 35.31 11.07 13.05
N TYR A 528 34.07 10.65 12.79
CA TYR A 528 33.43 9.53 13.50
C TYR A 528 33.10 8.30 12.64
N GLY A 529 33.18 8.40 11.31
CA GLY A 529 32.76 7.34 10.41
C GLY A 529 33.60 7.24 9.15
N SER A 530 33.10 6.47 8.18
CA SER A 530 33.69 6.38 6.85
C SER A 530 32.86 7.16 5.85
N LEU A 531 33.54 7.99 5.05
CA LEU A 531 32.96 8.67 3.90
C LEU A 531 32.44 7.68 2.84
N ASP A 532 32.81 6.40 2.91
CA ASP A 532 32.27 5.35 2.03
C ASP A 532 30.75 5.26 2.13
N TYR A 533 30.21 5.39 3.35
CA TYR A 533 28.77 5.35 3.60
C TYR A 533 28.02 6.48 2.87
N PHE A 534 28.68 7.63 2.73
CA PHE A 534 28.15 8.83 2.09
C PHE A 534 28.76 9.07 0.71
N GLY A 535 29.31 8.04 0.07
CA GLY A 535 29.90 8.14 -1.26
C GLY A 535 28.92 8.70 -2.30
N ASN A 536 27.61 8.59 -2.04
CA ASN A 536 26.60 9.17 -2.90
C ASN A 536 26.55 10.70 -2.90
N TYR A 537 26.98 11.32 -1.80
CA TYR A 537 26.89 12.75 -1.52
C TYR A 537 28.22 13.51 -1.77
N LEU A 538 29.20 12.86 -2.40
CA LEU A 538 30.50 13.45 -2.68
C LEU A 538 30.42 14.71 -3.54
N PHE A 539 29.45 14.78 -4.46
CA PHE A 539 29.26 15.96 -5.30
C PHE A 539 28.77 17.15 -4.46
N GLU A 540 27.79 16.91 -3.60
CA GLU A 540 27.17 17.88 -2.71
C GLU A 540 28.19 18.45 -1.72
N PHE A 541 29.03 17.60 -1.13
CA PHE A 541 30.13 18.04 -0.29
C PHE A 541 31.16 18.86 -1.07
N ALA A 542 31.66 18.34 -2.21
CA ALA A 542 32.63 19.07 -3.04
C ALA A 542 32.12 20.44 -3.50
N TYR A 543 30.84 20.51 -3.88
CA TYR A 543 30.19 21.75 -4.26
C TYR A 543 30.07 22.71 -3.06
N SER A 544 29.73 22.20 -1.88
CA SER A 544 29.63 23.01 -0.67
C SER A 544 30.95 23.67 -0.31
N PHE A 545 32.06 22.90 -0.31
CA PHE A 545 33.42 23.44 -0.09
C PHE A 545 33.79 24.52 -1.11
N LYS A 546 33.46 24.30 -2.39
CA LYS A 546 33.70 25.28 -3.45
C LYS A 546 32.96 26.59 -3.20
N GLU A 547 31.69 26.54 -2.80
CA GLU A 547 30.88 27.73 -2.52
C GLU A 547 31.35 28.46 -1.25
N ALA A 548 31.94 27.75 -0.29
CA ALA A 548 32.59 28.35 0.87
C ALA A 548 33.97 28.96 0.56
N GLY A 549 34.52 28.73 -0.63
CA GLY A 549 35.86 29.18 -1.03
C GLY A 549 37.00 28.27 -0.56
N GLU A 550 36.69 27.09 -0.05
CA GLU A 550 37.64 26.04 0.35
C GLU A 550 38.02 25.21 -0.90
N ILE A 551 38.83 25.83 -1.76
CA ILE A 551 39.10 25.34 -3.12
C ILE A 551 39.89 24.04 -3.15
N ASP A 552 40.81 23.83 -2.20
CA ASP A 552 41.64 22.63 -2.15
C ASP A 552 40.81 21.41 -1.72
N GLU A 553 40.00 21.55 -0.67
CA GLU A 553 39.06 20.53 -0.21
C GLU A 553 38.04 20.19 -1.31
N ALA A 554 37.46 21.20 -1.96
CA ALA A 554 36.53 21.00 -3.06
C ALA A 554 37.15 20.17 -4.18
N LYS A 555 38.39 20.47 -4.56
CA LYS A 555 39.14 19.72 -5.58
C LYS A 555 39.33 18.28 -5.16
N ASP A 556 39.78 18.02 -3.94
CA ASP A 556 40.03 16.67 -3.43
C ASP A 556 38.75 15.83 -3.44
N TYR A 557 37.59 16.38 -3.05
CA TYR A 557 36.32 15.65 -3.11
C TYR A 557 35.81 15.41 -4.52
N TYR A 558 35.99 16.35 -5.46
CA TYR A 558 35.64 16.09 -6.87
C TYR A 558 36.56 15.02 -7.49
N GLU A 559 37.85 14.99 -7.14
CA GLU A 559 38.76 13.94 -7.60
C GLU A 559 38.40 12.58 -6.97
N LEU A 560 38.01 12.55 -5.69
CA LEU A 560 37.48 11.37 -5.03
C LEU A 560 36.15 10.88 -5.65
N TYR A 561 35.26 11.80 -6.04
CA TYR A 561 34.06 11.46 -6.79
C TYR A 561 34.41 10.71 -8.08
N ILE A 562 35.33 11.25 -8.89
CA ILE A 562 35.75 10.62 -10.14
C ILE A 562 36.35 9.23 -9.87
N GLN A 563 37.17 9.10 -8.83
CA GLN A 563 37.77 7.82 -8.46
C GLN A 563 36.72 6.76 -8.13
N LYS A 564 35.64 7.13 -7.41
CA LYS A 564 34.62 6.18 -6.94
C LYS A 564 33.48 5.94 -7.94
N LYS A 565 33.06 6.97 -8.66
CA LYS A 565 31.85 6.97 -9.50
C LYS A 565 32.11 7.16 -10.99
N GLY A 566 33.36 7.45 -11.36
CA GLY A 566 33.73 7.75 -12.74
C GLY A 566 33.52 9.23 -13.12
N GLU A 567 33.97 9.57 -14.32
CA GLU A 567 33.89 10.92 -14.87
C GLU A 567 32.42 11.33 -15.11
N ASN A 568 32.06 12.55 -14.69
CA ASN A 568 30.75 13.16 -14.91
C ASN A 568 30.94 14.59 -15.44
N SER A 569 30.10 15.01 -16.40
CA SER A 569 30.23 16.31 -17.07
C SER A 569 30.18 17.50 -16.10
N SER A 570 29.29 17.47 -15.10
CA SER A 570 29.18 18.51 -14.07
C SER A 570 30.40 18.56 -13.15
N VAL A 571 30.91 17.40 -12.73
CA VAL A 571 32.12 17.28 -11.89
C VAL A 571 33.34 17.81 -12.63
N LEU A 572 33.56 17.37 -13.88
CA LEU A 572 34.67 17.83 -14.71
C LEU A 572 34.60 19.33 -15.00
N ASN A 573 33.40 19.87 -15.22
CA ASN A 573 33.21 21.30 -15.39
C ASN A 573 33.57 22.08 -14.11
N ASN A 574 33.17 21.61 -12.94
CA ASN A 574 33.53 22.26 -11.67
C ASN A 574 35.04 22.17 -11.39
N LEU A 575 35.68 21.02 -11.64
CA LEU A 575 37.13 20.89 -11.57
C LEU A 575 37.84 21.81 -12.56
N ALA A 576 37.33 21.97 -13.79
CA ALA A 576 37.91 22.89 -14.75
C ALA A 576 37.93 24.33 -14.25
N ILE A 577 36.84 24.78 -13.60
CA ILE A 577 36.76 26.11 -12.96
C ILE A 577 37.77 26.22 -11.82
N ILE A 578 37.89 25.19 -10.97
CA ILE A 578 38.86 25.19 -9.87
C ILE A 578 40.29 25.27 -10.42
N TYR A 579 40.63 24.46 -11.44
CA TYR A 579 41.95 24.48 -12.08
C TYR A 579 42.25 25.81 -12.77
N GLU A 580 41.24 26.50 -13.29
CA GLU A 580 41.36 27.88 -13.81
C GLU A 580 41.68 28.87 -12.68
N GLN A 581 40.96 28.79 -11.56
CA GLN A 581 41.14 29.67 -10.40
C GLN A 581 42.54 29.54 -9.78
N VAL A 582 43.09 28.33 -9.71
CA VAL A 582 44.46 28.08 -9.22
C VAL A 582 45.55 28.29 -10.31
N GLY A 583 45.17 28.81 -11.48
CA GLY A 583 46.10 29.21 -12.55
C GLY A 583 46.59 28.08 -13.47
N ASN A 584 46.11 26.84 -13.30
CA ASN A 584 46.45 25.71 -14.16
C ASN A 584 45.52 25.65 -15.39
N LEU A 585 45.67 26.64 -16.27
CA LEU A 585 44.85 26.80 -17.48
C LEU A 585 44.95 25.60 -18.44
N LYS A 586 46.08 24.88 -18.46
CA LYS A 586 46.23 23.68 -19.30
C LYS A 586 45.25 22.60 -18.87
N LYS A 587 45.26 22.24 -17.57
CA LYS A 587 44.37 21.22 -17.02
C LYS A 587 42.90 21.67 -17.06
N ALA A 588 42.62 22.95 -16.80
CA ALA A 588 41.28 23.52 -16.95
C ALA A 588 40.71 23.32 -18.38
N LYS A 589 41.50 23.62 -19.41
CA LYS A 589 41.11 23.42 -20.82
C LYS A 589 40.90 21.96 -21.19
N GLU A 590 41.70 21.04 -20.65
CA GLU A 590 41.55 19.60 -20.88
C GLU A 590 40.24 19.09 -20.26
N LEU A 591 39.98 19.46 -19.00
CA LEU A 591 38.80 19.03 -18.26
C LEU A 591 37.50 19.60 -18.84
N ILE A 592 37.46 20.87 -19.24
CA ILE A 592 36.24 21.46 -19.81
C ILE A 592 35.88 20.88 -21.18
N LYS A 593 36.88 20.44 -21.96
CA LYS A 593 36.63 19.71 -23.22
C LYS A 593 35.98 18.37 -22.93
N LYS A 594 36.56 17.57 -22.01
CA LYS A 594 35.97 16.31 -21.58
C LYS A 594 34.55 16.50 -21.03
N ALA A 595 34.33 17.52 -20.20
CA ALA A 595 33.02 17.85 -19.65
C ALA A 595 31.98 18.10 -20.75
N TYR A 596 32.36 18.87 -21.78
CA TYR A 596 31.52 19.13 -22.95
C TYR A 596 31.24 17.86 -23.76
N ASP A 597 32.25 17.02 -23.98
CA ASP A 597 32.11 15.79 -24.75
C ASP A 597 31.21 14.75 -24.05
N LEU A 598 31.18 14.76 -22.71
CA LEU A 598 30.29 13.93 -21.89
C LEU A 598 28.89 14.53 -21.65
N SER A 599 28.67 15.79 -22.05
CA SER A 599 27.37 16.46 -21.92
C SER A 599 26.51 16.27 -23.17
N ASP A 600 25.22 16.57 -23.08
CA ASP A 600 24.31 16.60 -24.25
C ASP A 600 24.61 17.75 -25.23
N LYS A 601 25.74 18.45 -25.06
CA LYS A 601 26.21 19.62 -25.85
C LYS A 601 25.27 20.83 -25.83
N ASN A 602 24.11 20.70 -25.18
CA ASN A 602 23.13 21.76 -24.93
C ASN A 602 23.21 22.33 -23.50
N ASP A 603 24.14 21.86 -22.67
CA ASP A 603 24.36 22.40 -21.32
C ASP A 603 24.91 23.84 -21.41
N GLY A 604 24.07 24.82 -21.11
CA GLY A 604 24.41 26.23 -21.19
C GLY A 604 25.50 26.67 -20.20
N VAL A 605 25.72 25.95 -19.10
CA VAL A 605 26.80 26.25 -18.15
C VAL A 605 28.12 25.77 -18.72
N ILE A 606 28.19 24.50 -19.13
CA ILE A 606 29.41 23.91 -19.71
C ILE A 606 29.80 24.65 -21.00
N ASN A 607 28.85 24.98 -21.85
CA ASN A 607 29.10 25.72 -23.09
C ASN A 607 29.70 27.11 -22.84
N ARG A 608 29.19 27.84 -21.84
CA ARG A 608 29.74 29.16 -21.47
C ARG A 608 31.15 29.04 -20.91
N ASN A 609 31.39 28.10 -20.00
CA ASN A 609 32.71 27.89 -19.42
C ASN A 609 33.72 27.41 -20.46
N ARG A 610 33.31 26.52 -21.36
CA ARG A 610 34.12 26.07 -22.49
C ARG A 610 34.50 27.23 -23.40
N LYS A 611 33.53 28.07 -23.78
CA LYS A 611 33.77 29.26 -24.61
C LYS A 611 34.77 30.21 -23.92
N ARG A 612 34.56 30.51 -22.63
CA ARG A 612 35.50 31.33 -21.85
C ARG A 612 36.91 30.74 -21.84
N LEU A 613 37.04 29.46 -21.51
CA LEU A 613 38.33 28.81 -21.33
C LEU A 613 39.08 28.55 -22.64
N ILE A 614 38.37 28.22 -23.71
CA ILE A 614 38.96 27.83 -25.00
C ILE A 614 39.04 29.02 -25.95
N ASP A 615 37.95 29.78 -26.10
CA ASP A 615 37.81 30.78 -27.16
C ASP A 615 38.41 32.14 -26.76
N ASP A 616 38.27 32.58 -25.50
CA ASP A 616 38.84 33.86 -25.04
C ASP A 616 40.38 33.81 -24.89
N SER A 617 40.99 32.62 -25.01
CA SER A 617 42.45 32.48 -25.01
C SER A 617 43.14 33.04 -26.26
N LYS A 618 42.39 33.54 -27.26
CA LYS A 618 42.92 34.33 -28.37
C LYS A 618 43.02 35.84 -28.10
N SER A 619 42.49 36.36 -26.99
CA SER A 619 42.60 37.80 -26.67
C SER A 619 43.14 38.03 -25.26
N LYS A 620 44.46 38.20 -25.14
CA LYS A 620 45.01 38.96 -24.01
C LYS A 620 44.60 40.43 -24.16
N LYS A 621 43.77 40.95 -23.23
CA LYS A 621 43.93 42.25 -22.54
C LYS A 621 42.74 42.55 -21.59
N THR A 622 43.06 42.65 -20.30
CA THR A 622 42.52 43.51 -19.22
C THR A 622 41.00 43.51 -18.93
N PRO A 623 40.56 43.50 -17.65
CA PRO A 623 39.16 43.28 -17.28
C PRO A 623 38.34 44.56 -17.50
N SER A 624 37.15 44.40 -18.09
CA SER A 624 36.11 45.43 -18.09
C SER A 624 34.87 44.91 -17.37
N ILE A 625 34.42 45.74 -16.44
CA ILE A 625 33.20 45.66 -15.64
C ILE A 625 31.99 45.51 -16.58
N PRO A 626 30.99 44.66 -16.29
CA PRO A 626 29.78 44.63 -17.11
C PRO A 626 28.92 45.87 -16.78
N GLU A 627 28.98 46.84 -17.68
CA GLU A 627 27.97 47.90 -17.77
C GLU A 627 26.61 47.32 -18.15
N LYS A 628 25.59 47.89 -17.51
CA LYS A 628 24.16 47.76 -17.78
C LYS A 628 23.88 47.69 -19.29
N LYS A 629 23.21 46.61 -19.71
CA LYS A 629 22.46 46.64 -20.97
C LYS A 629 21.21 47.50 -20.77
N THR A 630 21.20 48.61 -21.50
CA THR A 630 20.04 49.42 -21.83
C THR A 630 18.98 48.58 -22.54
N SER A 631 17.75 48.83 -22.13
CA SER A 631 16.49 48.39 -22.71
C SER A 631 16.34 48.84 -24.15
N GLU A 632 16.08 47.88 -25.05
CA GLU A 632 15.36 48.14 -26.29
C GLU A 632 13.88 47.84 -26.07
N ASP A 633 13.07 48.86 -26.32
CA ASP A 633 11.62 48.83 -26.32
C ASP A 633 11.09 47.75 -27.27
N THR A 634 10.41 46.77 -26.68
CA THR A 634 9.27 46.12 -27.32
C THR A 634 8.14 46.17 -26.32
N HIS A 635 7.03 46.81 -26.69
CA HIS A 635 5.80 46.87 -25.92
C HIS A 635 5.32 45.44 -25.62
N LEU A 636 5.69 44.89 -24.45
CA LEU A 636 5.09 43.71 -23.87
C LEU A 636 3.79 44.15 -23.20
N THR A 637 2.69 44.05 -23.93
CA THR A 637 1.38 43.87 -23.29
C THR A 637 1.49 42.66 -22.38
N ALA A 638 1.23 42.82 -21.08
CA ALA A 638 1.25 41.71 -20.14
C ALA A 638 0.34 40.57 -20.65
N ASP A 639 0.91 39.40 -20.89
CA ASP A 639 0.18 38.22 -21.37
C ASP A 639 -0.65 37.63 -20.22
N PHE A 640 -1.91 38.04 -20.10
CA PHE A 640 -2.83 37.48 -19.11
C PHE A 640 -3.35 36.12 -19.56
N LEU A 641 -3.52 35.22 -18.59
CA LEU A 641 -4.30 33.99 -18.74
C LEU A 641 -5.72 34.29 -18.27
N GLU A 642 -6.66 34.29 -19.21
CA GLU A 642 -8.05 34.67 -18.96
C GLU A 642 -8.97 33.44 -18.93
N TYR A 643 -9.89 33.42 -17.97
CA TYR A 643 -10.99 32.45 -17.95
C TYR A 643 -12.33 33.15 -18.17
N ASP A 644 -13.09 32.68 -19.14
CA ASP A 644 -14.44 33.12 -19.46
C ASP A 644 -15.45 32.09 -18.89
N PRO A 645 -16.13 32.42 -17.77
CA PRO A 645 -17.04 31.50 -17.11
C PRO A 645 -18.35 31.27 -17.89
N GLU A 646 -18.76 32.23 -18.73
CA GLU A 646 -20.01 32.17 -19.50
C GLU A 646 -19.90 31.15 -20.63
N TYR A 647 -18.76 31.13 -21.31
CA TYR A 647 -18.51 30.20 -22.41
C TYR A 647 -17.67 28.98 -22.00
N GLY A 648 -17.07 28.99 -20.80
CA GLY A 648 -16.19 27.92 -20.31
C GLY A 648 -14.90 27.82 -21.13
N LYS A 649 -14.29 28.97 -21.43
CA LYS A 649 -13.11 29.12 -22.30
C LYS A 649 -11.90 29.65 -21.54
N LEU A 650 -10.72 29.10 -21.83
CA LEU A 650 -9.44 29.66 -21.42
C LEU A 650 -8.80 30.39 -22.61
N LEU A 651 -8.26 31.59 -22.39
CA LEU A 651 -7.53 32.37 -23.38
C LEU A 651 -6.14 32.73 -22.87
N TYR A 652 -5.13 32.55 -23.72
CA TYR A 652 -3.75 32.96 -23.44
C TYR A 652 -3.02 33.22 -24.76
N ARG A 653 -2.38 34.39 -24.87
CA ARG A 653 -1.59 34.78 -26.06
C ARG A 653 -2.35 34.60 -27.39
N GLY A 654 -3.63 34.99 -27.41
CA GLY A 654 -4.49 34.89 -28.60
C GLY A 654 -4.93 33.46 -28.97
N ARG A 655 -4.57 32.45 -28.18
CA ARG A 655 -5.08 31.08 -28.32
C ARG A 655 -6.23 30.85 -27.36
N GLU A 656 -7.25 30.11 -27.80
CA GLU A 656 -8.39 29.73 -26.96
C GLU A 656 -8.53 28.21 -26.83
N GLN A 657 -9.05 27.75 -25.69
CA GLN A 657 -9.36 26.34 -25.48
C GLN A 657 -10.62 26.15 -24.62
N MET A 658 -11.49 25.23 -25.04
CA MET A 658 -12.70 24.86 -24.30
C MET A 658 -12.39 23.94 -23.12
N VAL A 659 -13.07 24.17 -21.99
CA VAL A 659 -12.84 23.45 -20.73
C VAL A 659 -13.87 22.32 -20.48
N ARG A 660 -14.83 22.06 -21.39
CA ARG A 660 -15.96 21.13 -21.17
C ARG A 660 -15.61 19.63 -21.20
N SER A 661 -14.69 19.16 -20.36
CA SER A 661 -14.40 17.72 -20.15
C SER A 661 -15.06 17.14 -18.88
N SER A 662 -15.49 17.97 -17.93
CA SER A 662 -16.30 17.54 -16.78
C SER A 662 -17.15 18.69 -16.22
N LYS A 663 -18.21 18.37 -15.46
CA LYS A 663 -19.03 19.37 -14.75
C LYS A 663 -18.25 20.13 -13.66
N MET A 664 -17.14 19.56 -13.19
CA MET A 664 -16.33 20.11 -12.09
C MET A 664 -15.39 21.23 -12.52
N MET A 665 -14.77 21.12 -13.70
CA MET A 665 -13.75 22.07 -14.13
C MET A 665 -14.19 23.53 -14.19
N PRO A 666 -15.39 23.88 -14.70
CA PRO A 666 -15.81 25.28 -14.76
C PRO A 666 -15.89 25.94 -13.37
N ILE A 667 -16.34 25.18 -12.37
CA ILE A 667 -16.51 25.66 -11.00
C ILE A 667 -15.15 25.85 -10.32
N VAL A 668 -14.24 24.90 -10.49
CA VAL A 668 -12.87 24.99 -9.99
C VAL A 668 -12.13 26.18 -10.64
N LEU A 669 -12.23 26.35 -11.96
CA LEU A 669 -11.60 27.49 -12.65
C LEU A 669 -12.16 28.83 -12.21
N LYS A 670 -13.48 28.95 -12.02
CA LYS A 670 -14.10 30.17 -11.53
C LYS A 670 -13.51 30.58 -10.18
N GLU A 671 -13.44 29.64 -9.23
CA GLU A 671 -12.91 29.91 -7.89
C GLU A 671 -11.42 30.28 -7.87
N LEU A 672 -10.62 29.66 -8.74
CA LEU A 672 -9.18 29.93 -8.84
C LEU A 672 -8.89 31.26 -9.55
N PHE A 673 -9.69 31.66 -10.54
CA PHE A 673 -9.46 32.89 -11.30
C PHE A 673 -10.10 34.13 -10.64
N GLU A 674 -11.13 33.97 -9.81
CA GLU A 674 -11.73 35.09 -9.06
C GLU A 674 -10.88 35.52 -7.86
N LYS A 675 -10.19 34.59 -7.21
CA LYS A 675 -9.35 34.85 -6.03
C LYS A 675 -8.04 34.05 -6.11
N PRO A 676 -7.15 34.38 -7.06
CA PRO A 676 -5.97 33.57 -7.38
C PRO A 676 -4.96 33.49 -6.23
N GLU A 677 -4.92 34.49 -5.35
CA GLU A 677 -4.09 34.52 -4.14
C GLU A 677 -4.56 33.57 -3.02
N ASN A 678 -5.79 33.06 -3.10
CA ASN A 678 -6.33 32.20 -2.05
C ASN A 678 -6.07 30.73 -2.33
N THR A 679 -5.45 30.06 -1.36
CA THR A 679 -5.44 28.60 -1.30
C THR A 679 -6.87 28.09 -1.11
N LYS A 680 -7.27 27.08 -1.89
CA LYS A 680 -8.61 26.49 -1.80
C LYS A 680 -8.55 25.08 -1.22
N ASN A 681 -9.34 24.82 -0.19
CA ASN A 681 -9.55 23.46 0.32
C ASN A 681 -10.37 22.67 -0.71
N ALA A 682 -9.93 21.45 -1.01
CA ALA A 682 -10.61 20.55 -1.95
C ALA A 682 -12.00 20.15 -1.45
N VAL A 683 -12.17 19.96 -0.14
CA VAL A 683 -13.47 19.67 0.50
C VAL A 683 -14.44 20.83 0.25
N ASP A 684 -14.03 22.08 0.50
CA ASP A 684 -14.87 23.25 0.26
C ASP A 684 -15.29 23.39 -1.21
N LEU A 685 -14.38 23.05 -2.15
CA LEU A 685 -14.67 23.06 -3.58
C LEU A 685 -15.66 21.95 -3.97
N LEU A 686 -15.58 20.77 -3.34
CA LEU A 686 -16.47 19.64 -3.56
C LEU A 686 -17.85 19.85 -2.91
N GLU A 687 -17.92 20.48 -1.75
CA GLU A 687 -19.19 20.87 -1.11
C GLU A 687 -19.96 21.87 -1.96
N LYS A 688 -19.28 22.85 -2.57
CA LYS A 688 -19.89 23.77 -3.55
C LYS A 688 -20.44 23.06 -4.79
N LEU A 689 -19.98 21.85 -5.08
CA LEU A 689 -20.45 20.99 -6.17
C LEU A 689 -21.58 20.05 -5.76
N GLY A 690 -21.92 19.96 -4.47
CA GLY A 690 -22.89 18.99 -3.94
C GLY A 690 -22.41 17.54 -4.08
N MET A 691 -21.11 17.29 -4.02
CA MET A 691 -20.50 15.97 -4.17
C MET A 691 -20.00 15.42 -2.83
N ASP A 692 -20.16 14.11 -2.59
CA ASP A 692 -19.66 13.45 -1.37
C ASP A 692 -18.12 13.36 -1.36
N THR A 693 -17.54 13.60 -0.19
CA THR A 693 -16.11 13.64 0.15
C THR A 693 -15.39 12.29 0.14
N THR A 694 -16.13 11.17 0.19
CA THR A 694 -15.55 9.82 0.39
C THR A 694 -14.84 9.23 -0.84
N THR A 695 -15.11 9.71 -2.06
CA THR A 695 -14.54 9.17 -3.34
C THR A 695 -13.72 10.18 -4.15
N SER A 696 -13.54 11.42 -3.69
CA SER A 696 -13.41 12.58 -4.57
C SER A 696 -12.08 13.36 -4.52
N ASN A 697 -11.11 12.98 -3.68
CA ASN A 697 -9.75 13.57 -3.71
C ASN A 697 -8.97 13.23 -4.99
N ARG A 698 -9.09 11.98 -5.48
CA ARG A 698 -8.48 11.55 -6.74
C ARG A 698 -9.08 12.30 -7.94
N SER A 699 -10.39 12.54 -7.90
CA SER A 699 -11.10 13.30 -8.93
C SER A 699 -10.65 14.76 -8.98
N MET A 700 -10.39 15.39 -7.82
CA MET A 700 -9.87 16.76 -7.75
C MET A 700 -8.45 16.87 -8.33
N LEU A 701 -7.56 15.95 -7.96
CA LEU A 701 -6.21 15.86 -8.52
C LEU A 701 -6.23 15.71 -10.05
N ASP A 702 -7.06 14.81 -10.57
CA ASP A 702 -7.20 14.61 -12.01
C ASP A 702 -7.78 15.83 -12.73
N CYS A 703 -8.70 16.55 -12.09
CA CYS A 703 -9.24 17.80 -12.63
C CYS A 703 -8.18 18.89 -12.73
N ILE A 704 -7.37 19.11 -11.69
CA ILE A 704 -6.27 20.08 -11.71
C ILE A 704 -5.22 19.69 -12.77
N ARG A 705 -4.88 18.40 -12.87
CA ARG A 705 -3.96 17.89 -13.90
C ARG A 705 -4.45 18.20 -15.31
N GLN A 706 -5.74 18.01 -15.57
CA GLN A 706 -6.33 18.30 -16.88
C GLN A 706 -6.45 19.81 -17.16
N ILE A 707 -6.77 20.64 -16.16
CA ILE A 707 -6.76 22.10 -16.29
C ILE A 707 -5.37 22.58 -16.71
N ASN A 708 -4.33 22.15 -15.99
CA ASN A 708 -2.94 22.48 -16.29
C ASN A 708 -2.52 22.03 -17.69
N LYS A 709 -2.93 20.82 -18.11
CA LYS A 709 -2.69 20.33 -19.47
C LYS A 709 -3.30 21.24 -20.53
N LYS A 710 -4.52 21.75 -20.32
CA LYS A 710 -5.16 22.71 -21.23
C LYS A 710 -4.38 24.03 -21.27
N ILE A 711 -3.95 24.55 -20.12
CA ILE A 711 -3.18 25.79 -20.05
C ILE A 711 -1.80 25.65 -20.75
N LYS A 712 -1.15 24.50 -20.62
CA LYS A 712 0.08 24.18 -21.37
C LYS A 712 -0.14 24.13 -22.88
N ASN A 713 -1.26 23.58 -23.35
CA ASN A 713 -1.59 23.57 -24.78
C ASN A 713 -1.78 24.99 -25.36
N LEU A 714 -2.15 25.96 -24.52
CA LEU A 714 -2.20 27.38 -24.90
C LEU A 714 -0.81 28.04 -24.96
N GLY A 715 0.26 27.35 -24.54
CA GLY A 715 1.65 27.83 -24.62
C GLY A 715 2.23 28.32 -23.30
N ALA A 716 1.60 28.04 -22.16
CA ALA A 716 2.21 28.25 -20.84
C ALA A 716 3.38 27.27 -20.63
N LYS A 717 4.49 27.74 -20.07
CA LYS A 717 5.69 26.91 -19.86
C LYS A 717 5.55 25.96 -18.68
N ASP A 718 4.82 26.35 -17.65
CA ASP A 718 4.69 25.64 -16.39
C ASP A 718 3.24 25.49 -15.95
N ASP A 719 2.99 24.57 -15.03
CA ASP A 719 1.66 24.36 -14.42
C ASP A 719 1.35 25.50 -13.43
N PRO A 720 0.27 26.28 -13.63
CA PRO A 720 -0.11 27.37 -12.72
C PRO A 720 -0.70 26.88 -11.40
N PHE A 721 -1.30 25.69 -11.38
CA PHE A 721 -1.95 25.14 -10.19
C PHE A 721 -1.24 23.88 -9.70
N ALA A 722 -1.16 23.70 -8.37
CA ALA A 722 -0.66 22.48 -7.75
C ALA A 722 -1.71 21.93 -6.78
N TYR A 723 -1.80 20.60 -6.69
CA TYR A 723 -2.62 19.92 -5.70
C TYR A 723 -1.70 19.28 -4.64
N ARG A 724 -1.80 19.72 -3.39
CA ARG A 724 -0.98 19.21 -2.27
C ARG A 724 -1.82 19.16 -1.00
N SER A 725 -1.77 18.04 -0.29
CA SER A 725 -2.39 17.86 1.03
C SER A 725 -3.80 18.44 1.08
N ASP A 726 -4.73 17.91 0.27
CA ASP A 726 -6.13 18.35 0.13
C ASP A 726 -6.37 19.80 -0.31
N LYS A 727 -5.34 20.53 -0.77
CA LYS A 727 -5.47 21.93 -1.20
C LYS A 727 -5.06 22.13 -2.65
N VAL A 728 -5.77 23.05 -3.31
CA VAL A 728 -5.39 23.60 -4.62
C VAL A 728 -4.68 24.93 -4.39
N LEU A 729 -3.45 25.02 -4.89
CA LEU A 729 -2.55 26.17 -4.76
C LEU A 729 -2.31 26.81 -6.13
N THR A 730 -2.42 28.13 -6.22
CA THR A 730 -1.93 28.91 -7.36
C THR A 730 -0.46 29.24 -7.13
N LYS A 731 0.41 28.99 -8.12
CA LYS A 731 1.82 29.40 -8.03
C LYS A 731 1.91 30.92 -8.01
N GLU A 732 2.73 31.46 -7.11
CA GLU A 732 2.88 32.91 -6.90
C GLU A 732 3.22 33.68 -8.19
N THR A 733 4.02 33.08 -9.06
CA THR A 733 4.41 33.65 -10.35
C THR A 733 3.22 33.86 -11.31
N TYR A 734 2.13 33.10 -11.15
CA TYR A 734 0.93 33.19 -11.98
C TYR A 734 -0.17 34.05 -11.37
N ILE A 735 -0.18 34.30 -10.05
CA ILE A 735 -1.18 35.16 -9.38
C ILE A 735 -1.41 36.49 -10.12
N PRO A 736 -0.38 37.28 -10.47
CA PRO A 736 -0.60 38.56 -11.15
C PRO A 736 -1.10 38.41 -12.61
N LEU A 737 -1.01 37.21 -13.19
CA LEU A 737 -1.32 36.90 -14.59
C LEU A 737 -2.73 36.33 -14.80
N LEU A 738 -3.41 35.87 -13.74
CA LEU A 738 -4.77 35.31 -13.84
C LEU A 738 -5.82 36.43 -13.87
N ARG A 739 -6.78 36.34 -14.80
CA ARG A 739 -7.90 37.28 -14.92
C ARG A 739 -9.20 36.54 -15.23
N ILE A 740 -10.30 36.94 -14.60
CA ILE A 740 -11.62 36.53 -15.06
C ILE A 740 -12.09 37.51 -16.14
N LYS A 741 -12.52 36.97 -17.28
CA LYS A 741 -13.07 37.79 -18.35
C LYS A 741 -14.51 38.14 -17.98
N VAL A 742 -14.76 39.42 -17.73
CA VAL A 742 -16.12 39.95 -17.53
C VAL A 742 -16.65 40.34 -18.91
N SER A 743 -17.38 39.45 -19.57
CA SER A 743 -18.09 39.77 -20.81
C SER A 743 -19.07 40.94 -20.54
N LYS A 744 -18.90 42.07 -21.25
CA LYS A 744 -20.00 43.01 -21.42
C LYS A 744 -21.01 42.32 -22.32
N VAL A 745 -22.21 42.10 -21.80
CA VAL A 745 -23.36 41.59 -22.56
C VAL A 745 -23.63 42.54 -23.73
N GLU A 746 -23.30 42.15 -24.96
CA GLU A 746 -24.03 42.65 -26.12
C GLU A 746 -25.33 41.87 -26.20
N SER A 747 -26.46 42.56 -26.00
CA SER A 747 -27.79 41.99 -26.14
C SER A 747 -27.97 41.44 -27.56
N LYS A 748 -28.26 40.15 -27.67
CA LYS A 748 -28.97 39.58 -28.82
C LYS A 748 -30.20 38.83 -28.34
#